data_AF-A0AA95N7F2-F1
#
_entry.id   AF-A0AA95N7F2-F1
#
_cell.length_a   1.000
_cell.length_b   1.000
_cell.length_c   1.000
_cell.angle_alpha   90.00
_cell.angle_beta   90.00
_cell.angle_gamma   90.00
#
_symmetry.space_group_name_H-M   'P 1'
#
loop_
_entity.id
_entity.type
_entity.pdbx_description
1 polymer ?
#
loop_
_entity_poly.entity_id
_entity_poly.type
_entity_poly.pdbx_seq_one_letter_code
_entity_poly.pdbx_strand_id
1 'polypeptide(L)'
;MKSLWRHTSSTIRRIYSTFMGAVVATCILLATVVLAVDGLGLFELDGNAVESGAPGEDWETLYNSGGNDGGTPIAFTGVLDDISPLSIYWQGGSKDINDVSEWNYKDGSVPDKDDITNAYAAAYINSADNGIHMEDDLIIYFGLDRYANKGDAFAGFWFFRDRVGLDGIDAFTGNHMDGDLLVLVEYPQASGAVPEIKVYEWVFNGGDISDHLKLLLTASNAECDGSGGKIACAITNDGDEASPWPYTPKAGSAGTFPFESFYEGGINVSALMRMAGEENSPCFNSFLAETRSSRSETAQLKDFVLGGFPLCQAVIDTEIHAGTNHVTDVQDTTLKVGSAVHDFINIIGSGVPNLPDPTGTVDWTLYDNGTCDGNVLLSGTSGITGNGDGTASVDNVGSYTKNSAGSISYGITYNGDVNFPAVDEEHCEVVSFEKYDTMTSTAIHAGNDHVTDIQGGAVNVGTSVHDQGTVSLANTETDPGGLPDPTGTITFTRYATSDCTGSGVNEVVSLDDGDGGVEESSAFITNLAGGLSYSASYSGDSFYNGSSHACEVLTVNKFDSNILTHIHAGSDHSTDIQGTTIKVLTSIHDQAIVSGAGPDPTGTVTFRLFSDLECQTSPVVFDTVAIAADGSNDGSAAVESKSMVTSAGVLAFSASYGGDDNYNPSGAADCEPLTVVKYDTMTATAIHQGNDHVTDIQGGAVNIGTSVHDQGTVSLANTETDPGGLPDPTGTLTFTRYATSDCTGTGVDEVVSLDNGDGGVEESSAFITNAAGGLSYAATYSGDANYNGSSHSCEVLTVNKLVSNIRTEVHDPAHVDITGQTVTTDVQIHDTAYVTGAGATPTGTVTFVLFDNLTCDGNLVSQVDVALDGGGVAKTPSFFPGAGEWSYSASYGGDDIYDPSGPAACEPFTVIEIGEEGCTPGFWKNSVGSWVDTNPLVQPTDLVTAWFNLPNGVINNNLGGDTLLDALDYGGGDNLLGAAEILLRAAVASLLNATHSGVDFPWTYQQVVDAVNAALATKDRATILALASDLDADNNLGCELPNDSSF
;
A
#
# COMPACT_ATOMS: atom_id res chain seq x y z
N MET A 1 21.87 19.01 59.17
CA MET A 1 20.58 19.33 59.83
C MET A 1 20.28 18.20 60.81
N LYS A 2 20.59 18.36 62.10
CA LYS A 2 19.61 18.44 63.22
C LYS A 2 18.36 17.53 63.05
N SER A 3 18.35 16.41 63.78
CA SER A 3 17.44 16.09 64.92
C SER A 3 16.80 14.68 64.89
N LEU A 4 16.81 14.04 66.08
CA LEU A 4 15.82 13.09 66.64
C LEU A 4 15.79 11.68 65.97
N TRP A 5 16.12 10.56 66.63
CA TRP A 5 15.41 9.93 67.77
C TRP A 5 16.28 8.90 68.53
N ARG A 6 15.90 8.62 69.78
CA ARG A 6 16.57 7.80 70.82
C ARG A 6 16.08 6.35 70.83
N HIS A 7 16.93 5.39 71.23
CA HIS A 7 16.74 4.47 72.40
C HIS A 7 17.94 3.51 72.56
N THR A 8 18.69 3.61 73.67
CA THR A 8 18.92 2.55 74.71
C THR A 8 19.52 1.26 74.15
N SER A 9 20.70 0.76 74.50
CA SER A 9 21.32 0.59 75.82
C SER A 9 22.70 -0.06 75.60
N SER A 10 23.79 0.54 76.10
CA SER A 10 24.86 -0.18 76.80
C SER A 10 25.92 0.82 77.27
N THR A 11 25.97 0.99 78.57
CA THR A 11 27.07 1.61 79.31
C THR A 11 27.84 0.39 79.83
N ILE A 12 29.17 0.25 79.67
CA ILE A 12 30.15 0.60 80.71
C ILE A 12 31.50 0.01 80.27
N ARG A 13 32.53 0.84 80.04
CA ARG A 13 33.89 0.73 80.63
C ARG A 13 34.85 1.73 79.96
N ARG A 14 35.08 2.85 80.65
CA ARG A 14 36.39 3.51 80.85
C ARG A 14 36.15 4.86 81.53
N ILE A 15 36.66 5.02 82.76
CA ILE A 15 37.59 6.10 83.13
C ILE A 15 37.99 5.92 84.61
N TYR A 16 39.28 6.07 84.81
CA TYR A 16 40.02 6.11 86.05
C TYR A 16 39.65 7.29 86.96
N SER A 17 39.77 6.99 88.25
CA SER A 17 40.40 7.79 89.32
C SER A 17 39.70 9.00 89.95
N THR A 18 39.80 8.98 91.29
CA THR A 18 39.62 10.05 92.28
C THR A 18 38.19 10.42 92.65
N PHE A 19 37.66 9.80 93.70
CA PHE A 19 37.13 10.56 94.82
C PHE A 19 37.32 9.83 96.16
N MET A 20 37.70 10.65 97.12
CA MET A 20 38.28 10.32 98.41
C MET A 20 37.18 10.23 99.47
N GLY A 21 37.24 9.21 100.34
CA GLY A 21 36.82 9.29 101.73
C GLY A 21 35.37 8.88 102.04
N ALA A 22 35.20 7.71 102.66
CA ALA A 22 34.92 7.60 104.10
C ALA A 22 34.62 6.14 104.45
N VAL A 23 35.60 5.51 105.07
CA VAL A 23 35.48 4.21 105.75
C VAL A 23 34.53 4.37 106.94
N VAL A 24 33.47 3.56 107.01
CA VAL A 24 32.86 3.16 108.28
C VAL A 24 33.02 1.66 108.39
N ALA A 25 34.04 1.27 109.15
CA ALA A 25 34.29 -0.08 109.57
C ALA A 25 33.13 -0.57 110.44
N THR A 26 32.40 -1.56 109.93
CA THR A 26 31.58 -2.45 110.76
C THR A 26 32.17 -3.85 110.59
N CYS A 27 33.23 -4.14 111.35
CA CYS A 27 33.76 -5.49 111.50
C CYS A 27 32.73 -6.31 112.28
N ILE A 28 31.79 -6.93 111.58
CA ILE A 28 31.15 -8.15 112.06
C ILE A 28 32.11 -9.26 111.68
N LEU A 29 32.93 -9.71 112.63
CA LEU A 29 33.56 -11.03 112.53
C LEU A 29 32.40 -12.05 112.57
N LEU A 30 31.84 -12.36 111.40
CA LEU A 30 31.22 -13.66 111.19
C LEU A 30 32.40 -14.63 111.22
N ALA A 31 32.48 -15.44 112.27
CA ALA A 31 33.35 -16.60 112.25
C ALA A 31 32.88 -17.44 111.08
N THR A 32 33.63 -17.45 109.98
CA THR A 32 33.40 -18.39 108.89
C THR A 32 33.57 -19.77 109.49
N VAL A 33 32.51 -20.57 109.46
CA VAL A 33 32.60 -21.98 109.83
C VAL A 33 33.43 -22.61 108.72
N VAL A 34 34.67 -22.98 109.03
CA VAL A 34 35.51 -23.71 108.07
C VAL A 34 34.96 -25.13 108.04
N LEU A 35 34.28 -25.46 106.96
CA LEU A 35 33.73 -26.80 106.70
C LEU A 35 34.86 -27.70 106.18
N ALA A 36 34.77 -29.00 106.44
CA ALA A 36 35.54 -30.02 105.73
C ALA A 36 34.83 -30.40 104.43
N VAL A 37 35.50 -31.18 103.59
CA VAL A 37 34.95 -31.74 102.35
C VAL A 37 33.68 -32.60 102.55
N ASP A 38 33.49 -33.18 103.74
CA ASP A 38 32.29 -33.90 104.19
C ASP A 38 31.15 -32.98 104.69
N GLY A 39 31.39 -31.67 104.77
CA GLY A 39 30.45 -30.67 105.27
C GLY A 39 29.94 -29.69 104.22
N LEU A 40 30.30 -29.84 102.95
CA LEU A 40 29.96 -28.89 101.87
C LEU A 40 28.49 -29.01 101.40
N GLY A 41 27.80 -30.08 101.75
CA GLY A 41 26.44 -30.36 101.28
C GLY A 41 26.36 -30.76 99.81
N LEU A 42 27.48 -31.18 99.21
CA LEU A 42 27.56 -31.71 97.85
C LEU A 42 27.36 -33.24 97.84
N PHE A 43 27.92 -33.94 98.83
CA PHE A 43 27.92 -35.39 98.89
C PHE A 43 27.85 -35.89 100.35
N GLU A 44 27.13 -36.98 100.60
CA GLU A 44 27.03 -37.62 101.91
C GLU A 44 28.27 -38.53 102.13
N LEU A 45 29.10 -38.22 103.15
CA LEU A 45 30.26 -39.05 103.54
C LEU A 45 30.05 -39.58 104.96
N ASP A 46 29.14 -40.53 105.12
CA ASP A 46 28.65 -41.00 106.43
C ASP A 46 28.95 -42.49 106.70
N GLY A 47 29.65 -43.16 105.78
CA GLY A 47 30.04 -44.55 105.89
C GLY A 47 28.99 -45.53 105.37
N ASN A 48 28.01 -45.07 104.59
CA ASN A 48 27.11 -45.94 103.82
C ASN A 48 26.90 -45.38 102.40
N ALA A 49 26.21 -46.13 101.53
CA ALA A 49 26.00 -45.75 100.12
C ALA A 49 24.55 -45.39 99.81
N VAL A 50 23.69 -45.34 100.84
CA VAL A 50 22.23 -45.23 100.72
C VAL A 50 21.81 -43.83 101.07
N GLU A 51 21.17 -43.17 100.10
CA GLU A 51 20.72 -41.79 100.22
C GLU A 51 19.90 -41.57 101.49
N SER A 52 20.39 -40.69 102.36
CA SER A 52 19.69 -40.28 103.56
C SER A 52 18.96 -38.96 103.32
N GLY A 53 18.18 -38.48 104.29
CA GLY A 53 17.51 -37.18 104.16
C GLY A 53 18.44 -35.98 104.42
N ALA A 54 19.75 -36.16 104.42
CA ALA A 54 20.73 -35.13 104.77
C ALA A 54 21.07 -34.25 103.55
N PRO A 55 21.78 -33.13 103.74
CA PRO A 55 22.21 -32.30 102.61
C PRO A 55 23.40 -32.95 101.88
N GLY A 56 23.19 -33.31 100.62
CA GLY A 56 24.19 -33.93 99.75
C GLY A 56 23.49 -34.89 98.78
N GLU A 57 24.25 -35.50 97.89
CA GLU A 57 23.85 -36.73 97.17
C GLU A 57 24.70 -37.90 97.70
N ASP A 58 24.18 -39.12 97.68
CA ASP A 58 24.92 -40.35 98.01
C ASP A 58 25.09 -41.22 96.74
N TRP A 59 25.94 -42.26 96.81
CA TRP A 59 26.24 -43.16 95.71
C TRP A 59 25.00 -43.86 95.13
N GLU A 60 23.97 -44.15 95.94
CA GLU A 60 22.68 -44.66 95.44
C GLU A 60 22.01 -43.71 94.43
N THR A 61 22.06 -42.40 94.70
CA THR A 61 21.49 -41.37 93.82
C THR A 61 22.18 -41.35 92.47
N LEU A 62 23.52 -41.44 92.46
CA LEU A 62 24.32 -41.44 91.23
C LEU A 62 24.18 -42.76 90.46
N TYR A 63 24.14 -43.89 91.18
CA TYR A 63 23.95 -45.22 90.58
C TYR A 63 22.60 -45.34 89.85
N ASN A 64 21.55 -44.71 90.36
CA ASN A 64 20.23 -44.61 89.74
C ASN A 64 19.70 -45.96 89.22
N SER A 65 19.67 -46.97 90.10
CA SER A 65 19.25 -48.34 89.74
C SER A 65 20.02 -48.98 88.57
N GLY A 66 21.29 -48.61 88.38
CA GLY A 66 22.18 -49.10 87.32
C GLY A 66 22.26 -48.21 86.07
N GLY A 67 21.56 -47.07 86.05
CA GLY A 67 21.68 -46.07 84.98
C GLY A 67 23.02 -45.36 84.96
N ASN A 68 23.66 -45.20 86.13
CA ASN A 68 24.91 -44.44 86.30
C ASN A 68 24.85 -43.00 85.74
N ASP A 69 23.67 -42.39 85.76
CA ASP A 69 23.35 -41.09 85.16
C ASP A 69 22.52 -40.19 86.10
N GLY A 70 22.45 -40.56 87.39
CA GLY A 70 21.73 -39.80 88.40
C GLY A 70 22.55 -38.67 89.02
N GLY A 71 21.87 -37.87 89.84
CA GLY A 71 22.50 -36.76 90.57
C GLY A 71 22.85 -35.55 89.68
N THR A 72 23.72 -34.70 90.22
CA THR A 72 24.21 -33.48 89.55
C THR A 72 25.75 -33.35 89.47
N PRO A 73 26.54 -34.44 89.41
CA PRO A 73 27.98 -34.30 89.24
C PRO A 73 28.31 -33.74 87.85
N ILE A 74 29.42 -33.00 87.75
CA ILE A 74 29.97 -32.58 86.45
C ILE A 74 30.63 -33.74 85.71
N ALA A 75 31.02 -34.81 86.44
CA ALA A 75 31.40 -36.10 85.89
C ALA A 75 31.22 -37.21 86.94
N PHE A 76 30.81 -38.39 86.50
CA PHE A 76 30.69 -39.60 87.32
C PHE A 76 31.25 -40.79 86.55
N THR A 77 32.06 -41.62 87.19
CA THR A 77 32.63 -42.82 86.56
C THR A 77 31.57 -43.90 86.29
N GLY A 78 30.44 -43.85 86.99
CA GLY A 78 29.61 -45.02 87.23
C GLY A 78 30.15 -45.85 88.41
N VAL A 79 29.31 -46.74 88.96
CA VAL A 79 29.77 -47.81 89.84
C VAL A 79 30.43 -48.87 88.96
N LEU A 80 31.76 -48.90 88.96
CA LEU A 80 32.56 -49.81 88.14
C LEU A 80 32.67 -51.15 88.86
N ASP A 81 32.37 -52.24 88.17
CA ASP A 81 32.60 -53.60 88.66
C ASP A 81 34.07 -54.00 88.48
N ASP A 82 34.63 -54.67 89.47
CA ASP A 82 35.92 -55.33 89.31
C ASP A 82 35.80 -56.52 88.33
N ILE A 83 36.77 -56.63 87.43
CA ILE A 83 36.85 -57.64 86.39
C ILE A 83 37.65 -58.88 86.83
N SER A 84 37.81 -59.12 88.14
CA SER A 84 38.48 -60.31 88.67
C SER A 84 38.01 -61.60 87.97
N PRO A 85 38.96 -62.44 87.49
CA PRO A 85 40.36 -62.49 87.89
C PRO A 85 41.35 -61.60 87.11
N LEU A 86 40.91 -60.67 86.23
CA LEU A 86 41.77 -59.93 85.28
C LEU A 86 42.56 -58.74 85.87
N SER A 87 42.26 -58.33 87.10
CA SER A 87 42.66 -57.06 87.73
C SER A 87 43.96 -57.12 88.55
N ILE A 88 44.83 -58.11 88.31
CA ILE A 88 46.00 -58.32 89.17
C ILE A 88 47.27 -57.72 88.59
N TYR A 89 47.94 -56.90 89.39
CA TYR A 89 49.27 -56.40 89.06
C TYR A 89 50.32 -57.52 89.02
N TRP A 90 51.09 -57.57 87.93
CA TRP A 90 52.06 -58.62 87.65
C TRP A 90 53.49 -58.08 87.53
N GLN A 91 54.46 -58.92 87.91
CA GLN A 91 55.89 -58.60 88.01
C GLN A 91 56.17 -57.55 89.11
N GLY A 92 57.29 -57.67 89.84
CA GLY A 92 57.58 -56.82 91.01
C GLY A 92 57.83 -55.32 90.73
N GLY A 93 57.51 -54.87 89.51
CA GLY A 93 57.68 -53.51 89.00
C GLY A 93 56.40 -52.66 89.03
N SER A 94 55.19 -53.21 89.10
CA SER A 94 53.97 -52.37 89.22
C SER A 94 53.89 -51.78 90.62
N LYS A 95 54.11 -50.46 90.72
CA LYS A 95 54.22 -49.66 91.94
C LYS A 95 53.81 -48.24 91.64
N ASP A 96 53.21 -47.54 92.60
CA ASP A 96 52.82 -46.13 92.46
C ASP A 96 53.95 -45.17 92.09
N ILE A 97 55.20 -45.53 92.41
CA ILE A 97 56.37 -44.70 92.10
C ILE A 97 56.84 -44.82 90.64
N ASN A 98 56.27 -45.74 89.86
CA ASN A 98 56.64 -46.04 88.48
C ASN A 98 55.56 -45.54 87.52
N ASP A 99 55.96 -45.17 86.30
CA ASP A 99 55.02 -44.69 85.28
C ASP A 99 53.98 -45.76 84.90
N VAL A 100 52.77 -45.34 84.51
CA VAL A 100 51.70 -46.24 84.03
C VAL A 100 52.20 -47.17 82.92
N SER A 101 53.04 -46.67 82.02
CA SER A 101 53.63 -47.46 80.93
C SER A 101 54.54 -48.60 81.41
N GLU A 102 54.97 -48.58 82.68
CA GLU A 102 55.75 -49.66 83.32
C GLU A 102 54.87 -50.65 84.10
N TRP A 103 53.57 -50.38 84.25
CA TRP A 103 52.65 -51.26 84.96
C TRP A 103 52.19 -52.40 84.06
N ASN A 104 52.16 -53.59 84.66
CA ASN A 104 51.71 -54.82 84.00
C ASN A 104 50.63 -55.49 84.84
N TYR A 105 49.72 -56.20 84.16
CA TYR A 105 48.62 -56.94 84.79
C TYR A 105 48.51 -58.36 84.23
N LYS A 106 47.72 -59.22 84.88
CA LYS A 106 47.36 -60.56 84.39
C LYS A 106 46.14 -61.14 85.12
N ASP A 107 45.69 -62.29 84.63
CA ASP A 107 44.74 -63.15 85.32
C ASP A 107 45.32 -63.81 86.58
N GLY A 108 44.56 -63.82 87.68
CA GLY A 108 44.85 -64.66 88.85
C GLY A 108 43.92 -64.45 90.05
N SER A 109 44.43 -64.67 91.26
CA SER A 109 43.73 -64.28 92.49
C SER A 109 44.66 -63.44 93.38
N VAL A 110 44.14 -62.35 93.93
CA VAL A 110 44.81 -61.56 94.98
C VAL A 110 44.47 -62.12 96.36
N PRO A 111 45.22 -61.77 97.43
CA PRO A 111 44.78 -62.06 98.79
C PRO A 111 43.38 -61.48 99.02
N ASP A 112 42.45 -62.24 99.61
CA ASP A 112 41.04 -61.81 99.72
C ASP A 112 40.84 -60.43 100.39
N LYS A 113 41.79 -60.00 101.23
CA LYS A 113 41.75 -58.69 101.90
C LYS A 113 42.12 -57.53 100.97
N ASP A 114 42.80 -57.80 99.87
CA ASP A 114 43.28 -56.82 98.90
C ASP A 114 42.41 -56.88 97.61
N ASP A 115 41.33 -57.65 97.60
CA ASP A 115 40.43 -57.89 96.45
C ASP A 115 39.28 -56.87 96.49
N ILE A 116 39.19 -56.03 95.45
CA ILE A 116 38.19 -54.99 95.23
C ILE A 116 36.99 -55.63 94.53
N THR A 117 35.77 -55.23 94.87
CA THR A 117 34.58 -55.66 94.11
C THR A 117 34.04 -54.55 93.21
N ASN A 118 34.13 -53.30 93.67
CA ASN A 118 33.66 -52.13 92.94
C ASN A 118 34.50 -50.90 93.27
N ALA A 119 34.54 -49.93 92.36
CA ALA A 119 35.11 -48.60 92.60
C ALA A 119 34.36 -47.51 91.82
N TYR A 120 34.42 -46.28 92.31
CA TYR A 120 33.67 -45.17 91.75
C TYR A 120 34.25 -43.81 92.16
N ALA A 121 34.01 -42.79 91.35
CA ALA A 121 34.32 -41.40 91.66
C ALA A 121 33.35 -40.42 91.00
N ALA A 122 33.09 -39.31 91.67
CA ALA A 122 32.20 -38.24 91.22
C ALA A 122 32.83 -36.86 91.46
N ALA A 123 32.72 -35.96 90.48
CA ALA A 123 33.25 -34.60 90.55
C ALA A 123 32.12 -33.57 90.65
N TYR A 124 32.33 -32.56 91.50
CA TYR A 124 31.42 -31.45 91.71
C TYR A 124 32.19 -30.13 91.72
N ILE A 125 31.47 -29.05 91.43
CA ILE A 125 31.97 -27.69 91.64
C ILE A 125 31.32 -27.13 92.89
N ASN A 126 32.16 -26.66 93.81
CA ASN A 126 31.70 -26.04 95.03
C ASN A 126 31.00 -24.71 94.72
N SER A 127 29.77 -24.55 95.20
CA SER A 127 28.91 -23.43 94.86
C SER A 127 28.99 -22.26 95.85
N ALA A 128 29.83 -22.36 96.88
CA ALA A 128 29.96 -21.34 97.91
C ALA A 128 31.37 -21.24 98.49
N ASP A 129 31.79 -20.06 98.93
CA ASP A 129 33.02 -19.90 99.70
C ASP A 129 32.81 -20.32 101.17
N ASN A 130 33.46 -21.41 101.56
CA ASN A 130 33.48 -22.00 102.91
C ASN A 130 34.85 -21.90 103.58
N GLY A 131 35.71 -20.98 103.13
CA GLY A 131 37.02 -20.70 103.71
C GLY A 131 38.17 -21.40 102.98
N ILE A 132 38.50 -22.64 103.37
CA ILE A 132 39.54 -23.42 102.66
C ILE A 132 39.01 -24.06 101.37
N HIS A 133 37.69 -24.21 101.27
CA HIS A 133 36.96 -24.59 100.08
C HIS A 133 36.31 -23.31 99.53
N MET A 134 36.81 -22.81 98.40
CA MET A 134 36.33 -21.59 97.75
C MET A 134 35.18 -21.91 96.80
N GLU A 135 34.38 -20.90 96.45
CA GLU A 135 33.46 -20.98 95.30
C GLU A 135 34.27 -21.33 94.05
N ASP A 136 33.70 -22.16 93.17
CA ASP A 136 34.34 -22.70 91.97
C ASP A 136 35.49 -23.71 92.21
N ASP A 137 35.68 -24.19 93.44
CA ASP A 137 36.62 -25.30 93.70
C ASP A 137 36.09 -26.62 93.14
N LEU A 138 36.94 -27.38 92.45
CA LEU A 138 36.72 -28.76 92.03
C LEU A 138 36.86 -29.70 93.24
N ILE A 139 35.78 -30.39 93.56
CA ILE A 139 35.69 -31.39 94.62
C ILE A 139 35.50 -32.76 93.97
N ILE A 140 36.28 -33.76 94.40
CA ILE A 140 36.12 -35.14 93.96
C ILE A 140 35.82 -36.03 95.16
N TYR A 141 34.75 -36.80 95.04
CA TYR A 141 34.39 -37.89 95.92
C TYR A 141 34.77 -39.21 95.26
N PHE A 142 35.24 -40.18 96.04
CA PHE A 142 35.72 -41.46 95.55
C PHE A 142 35.42 -42.57 96.55
N GLY A 143 35.30 -43.80 96.08
CA GLY A 143 35.09 -44.95 96.94
C GLY A 143 35.43 -46.28 96.29
N LEU A 144 35.51 -47.30 97.13
CA LEU A 144 35.66 -48.69 96.71
C LEU A 144 35.08 -49.66 97.73
N ASP A 145 34.77 -50.86 97.25
CA ASP A 145 34.25 -51.96 98.05
C ASP A 145 35.26 -53.11 98.06
N ARG A 146 35.41 -53.80 99.20
CA ARG A 146 36.34 -54.94 99.36
C ARG A 146 35.61 -56.25 99.50
N TYR A 147 36.18 -57.32 98.96
CA TYR A 147 35.65 -58.68 99.09
C TYR A 147 35.76 -59.25 100.53
N ALA A 148 36.81 -58.90 101.29
CA ALA A 148 36.99 -59.34 102.68
C ALA A 148 37.52 -58.26 103.63
N ASN A 149 36.94 -58.21 104.84
CA ASN A 149 37.18 -57.21 105.88
C ASN A 149 38.14 -57.67 107.00
N LYS A 150 39.14 -58.52 106.69
CA LYS A 150 40.08 -59.02 107.70
C LYS A 150 41.54 -58.69 107.38
N GLY A 151 42.14 -57.84 108.21
CA GLY A 151 43.46 -57.26 108.10
C GLY A 151 43.42 -55.80 107.64
N ASP A 152 44.52 -55.07 107.87
CA ASP A 152 44.69 -53.68 107.44
C ASP A 152 44.34 -53.48 105.95
N ALA A 153 43.71 -52.35 105.65
CA ALA A 153 43.37 -51.89 104.30
C ALA A 153 44.35 -50.83 103.83
N PHE A 154 44.85 -50.97 102.60
CA PHE A 154 45.69 -49.98 101.93
C PHE A 154 45.12 -49.73 100.54
N ALA A 155 44.35 -48.65 100.39
CA ALA A 155 43.69 -48.26 99.15
C ALA A 155 44.43 -47.08 98.49
N GLY A 156 44.44 -47.05 97.16
CA GLY A 156 44.93 -45.95 96.35
C GLY A 156 43.89 -45.56 95.31
N PHE A 157 43.82 -44.26 94.98
CA PHE A 157 42.94 -43.72 93.95
C PHE A 157 43.74 -42.76 93.08
N TRP A 158 43.82 -43.09 91.80
CA TRP A 158 44.50 -42.31 90.77
C TRP A 158 43.49 -41.53 89.91
N PHE A 159 43.79 -40.26 89.68
CA PHE A 159 43.09 -39.39 88.74
C PHE A 159 44.08 -38.91 87.68
N PHE A 160 43.89 -39.36 86.44
CA PHE A 160 44.83 -39.14 85.34
C PHE A 160 44.30 -38.08 84.37
N ARG A 161 45.19 -37.20 83.91
CA ARG A 161 44.92 -36.27 82.80
C ARG A 161 44.96 -36.98 81.45
N ASP A 162 45.78 -38.03 81.33
CA ASP A 162 45.80 -38.88 80.13
C ASP A 162 44.64 -39.90 80.12
N ARG A 163 44.39 -40.48 78.95
CA ARG A 163 43.54 -41.66 78.81
C ARG A 163 44.33 -42.92 79.17
N VAL A 164 44.16 -43.39 80.40
CA VAL A 164 44.74 -44.65 80.87
C VAL A 164 43.80 -45.80 80.56
N GLY A 165 44.34 -46.86 79.98
CA GLY A 165 43.61 -48.04 79.54
C GLY A 165 44.38 -49.33 79.75
N LEU A 166 43.80 -50.43 79.29
CA LEU A 166 44.48 -51.72 79.15
C LEU A 166 44.67 -52.02 77.67
N ASP A 167 45.82 -52.59 77.30
CA ASP A 167 46.10 -52.98 75.91
C ASP A 167 45.33 -54.24 75.47
N GLY A 168 44.68 -54.91 76.42
CA GLY A 168 43.94 -56.15 76.22
C GLY A 168 44.79 -57.41 76.29
N ILE A 169 46.06 -57.31 76.70
CA ILE A 169 47.01 -58.43 76.83
C ILE A 169 47.58 -58.50 78.26
N ASP A 170 48.59 -57.70 78.59
CA ASP A 170 49.30 -57.72 79.88
C ASP A 170 49.91 -56.37 80.30
N ALA A 171 49.62 -55.27 79.60
CA ALA A 171 50.18 -53.95 79.87
C ALA A 171 49.11 -52.83 79.92
N PHE A 172 49.39 -51.81 80.73
CA PHE A 172 48.60 -50.58 80.72
C PHE A 172 48.95 -49.72 79.50
N THR A 173 47.99 -48.93 79.02
CA THR A 173 48.18 -47.88 78.00
C THR A 173 47.99 -46.50 78.63
N GLY A 174 48.57 -45.47 78.00
CA GLY A 174 48.67 -44.13 78.56
C GLY A 174 49.96 -43.93 79.37
N ASN A 175 50.18 -42.70 79.83
CA ASN A 175 51.32 -42.34 80.67
C ASN A 175 50.83 -41.48 81.83
N HIS A 176 51.65 -41.36 82.89
CA HIS A 176 51.41 -40.29 83.84
C HIS A 176 51.72 -38.91 83.22
N MET A 177 51.00 -37.88 83.66
CA MET A 177 51.21 -36.48 83.30
C MET A 177 51.44 -35.62 84.54
N ASP A 178 52.15 -34.50 84.39
CA ASP A 178 52.27 -33.49 85.45
C ASP A 178 50.87 -33.07 85.91
N GLY A 179 50.60 -33.20 87.21
CA GLY A 179 49.31 -32.87 87.82
C GLY A 179 48.32 -34.05 87.92
N ASP A 180 48.71 -35.28 87.56
CA ASP A 180 47.95 -36.46 87.99
C ASP A 180 47.96 -36.56 89.52
N LEU A 181 46.87 -37.06 90.10
CA LEU A 181 46.72 -37.15 91.55
C LEU A 181 46.60 -38.60 92.03
N LEU A 182 47.37 -38.94 93.06
CA LEU A 182 47.24 -40.17 93.84
C LEU A 182 46.76 -39.86 95.25
N VAL A 183 45.62 -40.44 95.64
CA VAL A 183 45.11 -40.43 97.01
C VAL A 183 45.32 -41.80 97.63
N LEU A 184 46.15 -41.88 98.67
CA LEU A 184 46.34 -43.08 99.46
C LEU A 184 45.54 -43.00 100.75
N VAL A 185 44.77 -44.05 101.05
CA VAL A 185 43.95 -44.16 102.26
C VAL A 185 44.35 -45.43 103.02
N GLU A 186 44.83 -45.25 104.25
CA GLU A 186 45.34 -46.32 105.11
C GLU A 186 44.43 -46.53 106.33
N TYR A 187 43.83 -47.72 106.48
CA TYR A 187 43.01 -48.09 107.64
C TYR A 187 43.66 -49.23 108.43
N PRO A 188 44.24 -48.95 109.60
CA PRO A 188 44.79 -49.99 110.47
C PRO A 188 43.67 -50.69 111.26
N GLN A 189 43.64 -52.02 111.30
CA GLN A 189 42.64 -52.75 112.09
C GLN A 189 43.02 -52.81 113.58
N ALA A 190 42.65 -51.76 114.32
CA ALA A 190 42.70 -51.73 115.77
C ALA A 190 41.43 -51.06 116.33
N SER A 191 41.04 -51.40 117.56
CA SER A 191 39.86 -50.78 118.20
C SER A 191 40.06 -49.26 118.33
N GLY A 192 39.19 -48.47 117.69
CA GLY A 192 39.26 -47.01 117.66
C GLY A 192 40.36 -46.44 116.75
N ALA A 193 40.80 -47.21 115.74
CA ALA A 193 41.70 -46.72 114.70
C ALA A 193 40.98 -45.71 113.78
N VAL A 194 41.73 -44.70 113.34
CA VAL A 194 41.27 -43.66 112.40
C VAL A 194 42.11 -43.76 111.11
N PRO A 195 41.57 -43.36 109.95
CA PRO A 195 42.31 -43.39 108.71
C PRO A 195 43.45 -42.38 108.66
N GLU A 196 44.52 -42.77 107.97
CA GLU A 196 45.56 -41.87 107.49
C GLU A 196 45.38 -41.65 105.98
N ILE A 197 45.40 -40.39 105.55
CA ILE A 197 45.35 -40.02 104.11
C ILE A 197 46.65 -39.34 103.70
N LYS A 198 47.16 -39.71 102.53
CA LYS A 198 48.23 -38.99 101.83
C LYS A 198 47.79 -38.69 100.40
N VAL A 199 48.02 -37.46 99.95
CA VAL A 199 47.75 -37.06 98.56
C VAL A 199 49.05 -36.65 97.90
N TYR A 200 49.32 -37.22 96.74
CA TYR A 200 50.50 -36.97 95.93
C TYR A 200 50.12 -36.40 94.57
N GLU A 201 50.98 -35.54 94.06
CA GLU A 201 51.00 -35.08 92.67
C GLU A 201 52.07 -35.88 91.93
N TRP A 202 51.73 -36.39 90.73
CA TRP A 202 52.74 -36.86 89.80
C TRP A 202 53.45 -35.68 89.16
N VAL A 203 54.77 -35.71 89.19
CA VAL A 203 55.65 -34.74 88.52
C VAL A 203 56.72 -35.48 87.72
N PHE A 204 57.06 -35.04 86.52
CA PHE A 204 58.13 -35.68 85.74
C PHE A 204 59.51 -35.54 86.39
N ASN A 205 59.71 -34.52 87.23
CA ASN A 205 60.93 -34.31 87.98
C ASN A 205 60.68 -33.50 89.27
N GLY A 206 61.34 -33.88 90.36
CA GLY A 206 61.30 -33.13 91.62
C GLY A 206 60.35 -33.66 92.69
N GLY A 207 59.99 -34.96 92.64
CA GLY A 207 59.24 -35.63 93.69
C GLY A 207 60.01 -35.77 95.03
N ASP A 208 59.26 -36.04 96.11
CA ASP A 208 59.78 -36.17 97.49
C ASP A 208 60.08 -37.63 97.90
N ILE A 209 59.35 -38.59 97.33
CA ILE A 209 59.42 -40.03 97.70
C ILE A 209 60.15 -40.85 96.63
N SER A 210 59.89 -40.54 95.37
CA SER A 210 60.65 -40.93 94.17
C SER A 210 60.96 -39.66 93.37
N ASP A 211 61.59 -39.78 92.19
CA ASP A 211 61.72 -38.63 91.27
C ASP A 211 60.34 -38.10 90.80
N HIS A 212 59.26 -38.89 90.99
CA HIS A 212 57.95 -38.66 90.39
C HIS A 212 56.78 -38.36 91.34
N LEU A 213 56.84 -38.75 92.62
CA LEU A 213 55.75 -38.48 93.58
C LEU A 213 56.10 -37.33 94.52
N LYS A 214 55.38 -36.22 94.42
CA LYS A 214 55.48 -35.04 95.30
C LYS A 214 54.34 -35.04 96.31
N LEU A 215 54.65 -34.92 97.59
CA LEU A 215 53.64 -34.99 98.65
C LEU A 215 52.91 -33.64 98.77
N LEU A 216 51.60 -33.62 98.51
CA LEU A 216 50.77 -32.42 98.69
C LEU A 216 50.17 -32.33 100.08
N LEU A 217 49.66 -33.45 100.60
CA LEU A 217 48.95 -33.50 101.88
C LEU A 217 49.24 -34.82 102.61
N THR A 218 49.42 -34.75 103.93
CA THR A 218 49.37 -35.92 104.82
C THR A 218 48.55 -35.59 106.07
N ALA A 219 47.62 -36.48 106.43
CA ALA A 219 46.74 -36.33 107.58
C ALA A 219 46.60 -37.65 108.33
N SER A 220 47.09 -37.70 109.57
CA SER A 220 47.10 -38.92 110.41
C SER A 220 45.81 -39.17 111.20
N ASN A 221 44.82 -38.28 111.09
CA ASN A 221 43.46 -38.45 111.61
C ASN A 221 42.48 -37.82 110.60
N ALA A 222 42.24 -38.55 109.51
CA ALA A 222 41.53 -38.06 108.34
C ALA A 222 40.10 -38.62 108.24
N GLU A 223 39.51 -39.03 109.37
CA GLU A 223 38.12 -39.55 109.39
C GLU A 223 37.13 -38.48 108.91
N CYS A 224 36.14 -38.82 108.07
CA CYS A 224 35.03 -37.93 107.75
C CYS A 224 34.03 -37.89 108.92
N ASP A 225 34.35 -37.11 109.95
CA ASP A 225 33.58 -37.00 111.20
C ASP A 225 32.81 -35.67 111.31
N GLY A 226 32.74 -34.91 110.22
CA GLY A 226 32.16 -33.56 110.17
C GLY A 226 32.97 -32.51 110.94
N SER A 227 34.19 -32.82 111.41
CA SER A 227 35.00 -31.94 112.24
C SER A 227 36.15 -31.26 111.48
N GLY A 228 36.21 -29.93 111.60
CA GLY A 228 37.35 -29.09 111.18
C GLY A 228 37.54 -28.97 109.67
N GLY A 229 38.26 -27.95 109.22
CA GLY A 229 38.55 -27.71 107.80
C GLY A 229 39.51 -28.74 107.18
N LYS A 230 39.04 -29.94 106.87
CA LYS A 230 39.79 -31.01 106.20
C LYS A 230 39.66 -30.88 104.68
N ILE A 231 40.79 -30.70 104.00
CA ILE A 231 40.89 -30.69 102.53
C ILE A 231 40.66 -32.09 101.94
N ALA A 232 40.98 -33.14 102.72
CA ALA A 232 40.76 -34.53 102.39
C ALA A 232 40.28 -35.30 103.64
N CYS A 233 39.31 -36.20 103.46
CA CYS A 233 38.88 -37.14 104.50
C CYS A 233 38.43 -38.47 103.87
N ALA A 234 38.34 -39.53 104.69
CA ALA A 234 37.76 -40.81 104.31
C ALA A 234 37.01 -41.45 105.48
N ILE A 235 36.03 -42.29 105.20
CA ILE A 235 35.28 -43.07 106.18
C ILE A 235 35.01 -44.49 105.67
N THR A 236 34.75 -45.40 106.59
CA THR A 236 34.33 -46.78 106.30
C THR A 236 33.16 -47.15 107.20
N ASN A 237 32.36 -48.13 106.79
CA ASN A 237 31.17 -48.54 107.51
C ASN A 237 31.49 -49.19 108.89
N ASP A 238 30.93 -48.64 109.98
CA ASP A 238 31.10 -49.12 111.38
C ASP A 238 30.09 -50.23 111.77
N GLY A 239 29.37 -50.78 110.78
CA GLY A 239 28.38 -51.85 110.93
C GLY A 239 28.01 -52.50 109.60
N ASP A 240 27.04 -53.42 109.61
CA ASP A 240 26.51 -54.01 108.38
C ASP A 240 25.56 -52.99 107.70
N GLU A 241 25.90 -52.54 106.49
CA GLU A 241 25.14 -51.55 105.71
C GLU A 241 24.57 -52.13 104.40
N ALA A 242 23.50 -51.55 103.86
CA ALA A 242 22.90 -52.03 102.61
C ALA A 242 23.71 -51.59 101.38
N SER A 243 23.85 -52.48 100.39
CA SER A 243 24.49 -52.16 99.11
C SER A 243 23.42 -51.84 98.05
N PRO A 244 23.45 -50.67 97.40
CA PRO A 244 22.53 -50.32 96.31
C PRO A 244 22.77 -51.11 95.02
N TRP A 245 23.97 -51.68 94.84
CA TRP A 245 24.38 -52.48 93.70
C TRP A 245 24.63 -53.95 94.08
N PRO A 246 24.80 -54.86 93.11
CA PRO A 246 25.10 -56.26 93.39
C PRO A 246 26.46 -56.44 94.10
N TYR A 247 26.44 -56.69 95.40
CA TYR A 247 27.64 -56.96 96.21
C TYR A 247 27.56 -58.32 96.92
N THR A 248 28.65 -59.09 96.91
CA THR A 248 28.74 -60.38 97.63
C THR A 248 30.04 -60.47 98.44
N PRO A 249 29.98 -60.37 99.79
CA PRO A 249 31.17 -60.45 100.62
C PRO A 249 31.66 -61.89 100.79
N LYS A 250 32.93 -62.06 101.16
CA LYS A 250 33.51 -63.36 101.54
C LYS A 250 32.78 -64.03 102.71
N ALA A 251 32.27 -63.23 103.66
CA ALA A 251 31.48 -63.68 104.79
C ALA A 251 30.42 -62.63 105.15
N GLY A 252 29.14 -63.03 105.18
CA GLY A 252 28.01 -62.12 105.38
C GLY A 252 26.84 -62.50 104.49
N SER A 253 25.86 -61.59 104.35
CA SER A 253 24.76 -61.72 103.40
C SER A 253 25.08 -60.96 102.10
N ALA A 254 24.63 -61.47 100.96
CA ALA A 254 24.72 -60.73 99.69
C ALA A 254 23.80 -59.49 99.72
N GLY A 255 24.21 -58.41 99.05
CA GLY A 255 23.52 -57.11 99.07
C GLY A 255 23.74 -56.31 100.37
N THR A 256 24.74 -56.68 101.17
CA THR A 256 25.07 -56.01 102.43
C THR A 256 26.58 -55.86 102.50
N PHE A 257 27.07 -54.66 102.81
CA PHE A 257 28.46 -54.36 103.15
C PHE A 257 28.70 -54.72 104.63
N PRO A 258 29.45 -55.78 104.97
CA PRO A 258 29.81 -56.05 106.36
C PRO A 258 30.74 -54.97 106.90
N PHE A 259 30.83 -54.82 108.23
CA PHE A 259 31.78 -53.93 108.91
C PHE A 259 33.16 -53.80 108.18
N GLU A 260 33.62 -52.58 107.92
CA GLU A 260 34.89 -52.24 107.23
C GLU A 260 35.08 -52.80 105.80
N SER A 261 34.01 -52.90 105.00
CA SER A 261 34.06 -53.37 103.61
C SER A 261 33.73 -52.32 102.55
N PHE A 262 33.04 -51.23 102.93
CA PHE A 262 32.73 -50.09 102.09
C PHE A 262 33.61 -48.90 102.50
N TYR A 263 34.22 -48.24 101.52
CA TYR A 263 35.13 -47.11 101.73
C TYR A 263 34.73 -45.96 100.83
N GLU A 264 34.72 -44.77 101.40
CA GLU A 264 34.50 -43.54 100.66
C GLU A 264 35.32 -42.40 101.24
N GLY A 265 35.52 -41.37 100.42
CA GLY A 265 36.24 -40.17 100.82
C GLY A 265 36.06 -39.04 99.84
N GLY A 266 36.57 -37.87 100.22
CA GLY A 266 36.52 -36.66 99.42
C GLY A 266 37.84 -35.91 99.46
N ILE A 267 38.16 -35.23 98.36
CA ILE A 267 39.28 -34.30 98.23
C ILE A 267 38.85 -33.00 97.55
N ASN A 268 39.37 -31.86 98.01
CA ASN A 268 39.31 -30.60 97.27
C ASN A 268 40.55 -30.48 96.36
N VAL A 269 40.38 -30.79 95.08
CA VAL A 269 41.45 -30.78 94.08
C VAL A 269 41.99 -29.37 93.89
N SER A 270 41.13 -28.36 93.73
CA SER A 270 41.59 -26.98 93.50
C SER A 270 42.43 -26.45 94.67
N ALA A 271 42.05 -26.76 95.91
CA ALA A 271 42.85 -26.40 97.08
C ALA A 271 44.21 -27.12 97.10
N LEU A 272 44.25 -28.42 96.73
CA LEU A 272 45.49 -29.19 96.63
C LEU A 272 46.42 -28.65 95.52
N MET A 273 45.87 -28.28 94.36
CA MET A 273 46.63 -27.68 93.25
C MET A 273 47.19 -26.30 93.60
N ARG A 274 46.41 -25.47 94.30
CA ARG A 274 46.93 -24.20 94.84
C ARG A 274 48.08 -24.40 95.82
N MET A 275 48.06 -25.48 96.62
CA MET A 275 49.20 -25.84 97.47
C MET A 275 50.42 -26.31 96.65
N ALA A 276 50.19 -26.89 95.48
CA ALA A 276 51.24 -27.26 94.53
C ALA A 276 51.82 -26.06 93.76
N GLY A 277 51.09 -24.93 93.72
CA GLY A 277 51.48 -23.69 93.02
C GLY A 277 50.74 -23.46 91.69
N GLU A 278 49.75 -24.28 91.38
CA GLU A 278 48.96 -24.22 90.14
C GLU A 278 47.67 -23.42 90.33
N GLU A 279 47.33 -22.55 89.36
CA GLU A 279 46.12 -21.70 89.42
C GLU A 279 44.88 -22.40 88.83
N ASN A 280 45.07 -23.32 87.88
CA ASN A 280 43.98 -24.02 87.19
C ASN A 280 43.81 -25.44 87.74
N SER A 281 42.56 -25.89 87.80
CA SER A 281 42.27 -27.30 88.11
C SER A 281 42.56 -28.17 86.89
N PRO A 282 43.15 -29.37 87.06
CA PRO A 282 43.42 -30.27 85.94
C PRO A 282 42.14 -30.82 85.33
N CYS A 283 42.12 -30.96 84.01
CA CYS A 283 41.12 -31.75 83.29
C CYS A 283 41.52 -33.24 83.37
N PHE A 284 40.90 -33.98 84.28
CA PHE A 284 41.07 -35.44 84.33
C PHE A 284 40.26 -36.12 83.22
N ASN A 285 40.74 -37.30 82.81
CA ASN A 285 40.17 -38.12 81.74
C ASN A 285 39.97 -39.57 82.16
N SER A 286 40.72 -40.05 83.17
CA SER A 286 40.64 -41.44 83.65
C SER A 286 40.74 -41.52 85.18
N PHE A 287 40.13 -42.55 85.75
CA PHE A 287 40.13 -42.87 87.18
C PHE A 287 40.52 -44.33 87.41
N LEU A 288 41.36 -44.60 88.41
CA LEU A 288 41.70 -45.96 88.84
C LEU A 288 41.72 -46.07 90.36
N ALA A 289 41.09 -47.10 90.91
CA ALA A 289 41.24 -47.50 92.30
C ALA A 289 42.16 -48.74 92.39
N GLU A 290 42.99 -48.83 93.41
CA GLU A 290 43.94 -49.93 93.62
C GLU A 290 44.10 -50.34 95.09
N THR A 291 44.63 -51.55 95.32
CA THR A 291 45.04 -52.04 96.64
C THR A 291 46.51 -52.41 96.74
N ARG A 292 47.08 -52.35 97.95
CA ARG A 292 48.52 -52.42 98.16
C ARG A 292 48.92 -53.38 99.27
N SER A 293 50.11 -54.00 99.15
CA SER A 293 50.62 -54.95 100.16
C SER A 293 50.96 -54.34 101.53
N SER A 294 51.21 -53.04 101.60
CA SER A 294 51.56 -52.31 102.84
C SER A 294 51.40 -50.80 102.64
N ARG A 295 51.47 -50.02 103.72
CA ARG A 295 51.53 -48.55 103.72
C ARG A 295 52.71 -47.90 102.98
N SER A 296 53.74 -48.67 102.60
CA SER A 296 54.92 -48.13 101.92
C SER A 296 54.56 -47.64 100.52
N GLU A 297 55.02 -46.46 100.13
CA GLU A 297 54.85 -45.90 98.78
C GLU A 297 55.50 -46.78 97.69
N THR A 298 56.44 -47.64 98.08
CA THR A 298 57.13 -48.58 97.19
C THR A 298 56.58 -50.02 97.26
N ALA A 299 55.41 -50.19 97.92
CA ALA A 299 54.75 -51.47 98.08
C ALA A 299 54.36 -52.09 96.73
N GLN A 300 54.26 -53.42 96.70
CA GLN A 300 53.70 -54.10 95.54
C GLN A 300 52.20 -53.87 95.51
N LEU A 301 51.71 -53.42 94.35
CA LEU A 301 50.28 -53.30 94.03
C LEU A 301 49.63 -54.69 93.93
N LYS A 302 48.32 -54.76 94.15
CA LYS A 302 47.57 -56.02 94.22
C LYS A 302 46.46 -56.07 93.20
N ASP A 303 45.42 -55.30 93.43
CA ASP A 303 44.20 -55.30 92.63
C ASP A 303 43.87 -53.91 92.10
N PHE A 304 43.09 -53.78 91.03
CA PHE A 304 42.63 -52.48 90.51
C PHE A 304 41.28 -52.51 89.79
N VAL A 305 40.61 -51.34 89.78
CA VAL A 305 39.42 -51.05 88.96
C VAL A 305 39.67 -49.76 88.19
N LEU A 306 39.47 -49.75 86.88
CA LEU A 306 39.80 -48.63 85.96
C LEU A 306 38.56 -48.19 85.17
N GLY A 307 38.37 -46.87 85.01
CA GLY A 307 37.29 -46.29 84.20
C GLY A 307 37.59 -44.89 83.66
N GLY A 308 36.74 -44.42 82.74
CA GLY A 308 36.83 -43.07 82.19
C GLY A 308 36.26 -42.02 83.16
N PHE A 309 36.86 -40.83 83.16
CA PHE A 309 36.45 -39.72 84.02
C PHE A 309 36.72 -38.34 83.36
N PRO A 310 36.12 -38.04 82.18
CA PRO A 310 36.38 -36.82 81.44
C PRO A 310 35.72 -35.60 82.10
N LEU A 311 36.53 -34.68 82.63
CA LEU A 311 36.04 -33.44 83.25
C LEU A 311 35.82 -32.27 82.27
N CYS A 312 36.40 -32.33 81.06
CA CYS A 312 36.42 -31.19 80.12
C CYS A 312 35.96 -31.60 78.70
N GLN A 313 35.27 -30.69 78.00
CA GLN A 313 34.69 -30.88 76.65
C GLN A 313 34.78 -29.59 75.81
N ALA A 314 34.72 -29.71 74.48
CA ALA A 314 34.72 -28.57 73.55
C ALA A 314 33.50 -28.59 72.61
N VAL A 315 33.06 -27.40 72.18
CA VAL A 315 31.97 -27.16 71.22
C VAL A 315 32.46 -26.28 70.08
N ILE A 316 31.96 -26.50 68.86
CA ILE A 316 32.26 -25.70 67.66
C ILE A 316 31.11 -24.71 67.40
N ASP A 317 31.45 -23.46 67.14
CA ASP A 317 30.55 -22.37 66.77
C ASP A 317 31.11 -21.66 65.53
N THR A 318 30.33 -21.48 64.47
CA THR A 318 30.80 -20.96 63.16
C THR A 318 29.92 -19.85 62.61
N GLU A 319 30.51 -18.95 61.82
CA GLU A 319 29.81 -17.86 61.14
C GLU A 319 30.35 -17.66 59.71
N ILE A 320 29.46 -17.59 58.72
CA ILE A 320 29.85 -17.23 57.34
C ILE A 320 29.87 -15.71 57.23
N HIS A 321 30.99 -15.11 56.83
CA HIS A 321 31.10 -13.67 56.62
C HIS A 321 31.25 -13.31 55.13
N ALA A 322 30.70 -12.15 54.74
CA ALA A 322 30.80 -11.64 53.37
C ALA A 322 31.84 -10.52 53.22
N GLY A 323 32.59 -10.57 52.12
CA GLY A 323 33.62 -9.58 51.77
C GLY A 323 34.87 -9.69 52.66
N THR A 324 35.53 -8.56 52.90
CA THR A 324 36.72 -8.48 53.78
C THR A 324 36.42 -7.92 55.17
N ASN A 325 35.14 -7.68 55.49
CA ASN A 325 34.73 -7.07 56.75
C ASN A 325 34.12 -8.12 57.66
N HIS A 326 34.85 -8.46 58.71
CA HIS A 326 34.57 -9.50 59.72
C HIS A 326 33.45 -9.13 60.71
N VAL A 327 32.32 -8.60 60.23
CA VAL A 327 31.32 -7.94 61.11
C VAL A 327 29.89 -8.39 60.84
N THR A 328 29.61 -9.15 59.79
CA THR A 328 28.24 -9.52 59.45
C THR A 328 28.19 -10.96 59.03
N ASP A 329 27.60 -11.76 59.91
CA ASP A 329 27.17 -13.12 59.63
C ASP A 329 26.09 -13.11 58.54
N VAL A 330 26.36 -13.89 57.49
CA VAL A 330 25.52 -14.09 56.31
C VAL A 330 25.07 -15.54 56.18
N GLN A 331 25.24 -16.36 57.22
CA GLN A 331 24.69 -17.71 57.30
C GLN A 331 23.17 -17.68 57.07
N ASP A 332 22.67 -18.67 56.32
CA ASP A 332 21.27 -18.80 55.92
C ASP A 332 20.68 -17.60 55.15
N THR A 333 21.53 -16.69 54.65
CA THR A 333 21.10 -15.57 53.80
C THR A 333 21.31 -15.87 52.32
N THR A 334 20.79 -14.97 51.47
CA THR A 334 21.02 -15.00 50.02
C THR A 334 21.81 -13.77 49.61
N LEU A 335 22.95 -14.00 48.94
CA LEU A 335 23.80 -12.98 48.36
C LEU A 335 23.68 -12.95 46.84
N LYS A 336 24.18 -11.89 46.21
CA LYS A 336 24.30 -11.86 44.75
C LYS A 336 25.55 -12.60 44.29
N VAL A 337 25.46 -13.27 43.14
CA VAL A 337 26.63 -13.85 42.44
C VAL A 337 27.74 -12.80 42.26
N GLY A 338 28.99 -13.24 42.35
CA GLY A 338 30.18 -12.40 42.41
C GLY A 338 30.57 -11.96 43.83
N SER A 339 29.75 -12.24 44.85
CA SER A 339 30.11 -11.98 46.25
C SER A 339 31.17 -12.97 46.74
N ALA A 340 32.12 -12.48 47.54
CA ALA A 340 33.11 -13.30 48.22
C ALA A 340 32.65 -13.60 49.66
N VAL A 341 32.86 -14.83 50.11
CA VAL A 341 32.59 -15.26 51.49
C VAL A 341 33.79 -16.00 52.09
N HIS A 342 33.84 -16.08 53.41
CA HIS A 342 34.78 -16.88 54.19
C HIS A 342 34.12 -17.28 55.51
N ASP A 343 34.69 -18.27 56.21
CA ASP A 343 34.18 -18.77 57.48
C ASP A 343 35.04 -18.27 58.66
N PHE A 344 34.37 -18.02 59.79
CA PHE A 344 34.92 -17.73 61.11
C PHE A 344 34.54 -18.86 62.07
N ILE A 345 35.55 -19.52 62.63
CA ILE A 345 35.38 -20.70 63.49
C ILE A 345 35.82 -20.35 64.91
N ASN A 346 34.96 -20.65 65.89
CA ASN A 346 35.19 -20.45 67.31
C ASN A 346 34.99 -21.77 68.08
N ILE A 347 35.99 -22.18 68.86
CA ILE A 347 35.98 -23.39 69.69
C ILE A 347 35.84 -22.97 71.14
N ILE A 348 34.82 -23.50 71.82
CA ILE A 348 34.44 -23.11 73.18
C ILE A 348 34.71 -24.29 74.12
N GLY A 349 35.63 -24.13 75.07
CA GLY A 349 35.89 -25.11 76.13
C GLY A 349 34.84 -25.05 77.25
N SER A 350 34.54 -26.18 77.86
CA SER A 350 33.62 -26.32 79.01
C SER A 350 34.05 -27.46 79.95
N GLY A 351 33.54 -27.46 81.19
CA GLY A 351 33.76 -28.55 82.17
C GLY A 351 34.12 -28.10 83.58
N VAL A 352 35.33 -27.56 83.77
CA VAL A 352 35.82 -27.05 85.06
C VAL A 352 35.93 -25.52 85.08
N PRO A 353 36.07 -24.87 86.24
CA PRO A 353 36.33 -23.43 86.32
C PRO A 353 37.76 -23.05 85.92
N ASN A 354 37.94 -21.84 85.36
CA ASN A 354 39.23 -21.32 84.85
C ASN A 354 39.91 -22.25 83.83
N LEU A 355 39.17 -22.67 82.82
CA LEU A 355 39.67 -23.55 81.77
C LEU A 355 40.85 -22.93 81.01
N PRO A 356 41.84 -23.74 80.60
CA PRO A 356 42.75 -23.33 79.54
C PRO A 356 41.96 -23.11 78.24
N ASP A 357 42.42 -22.18 77.40
CA ASP A 357 41.86 -22.05 76.05
C ASP A 357 42.10 -23.34 75.25
N PRO A 358 41.13 -23.78 74.42
CA PRO A 358 41.36 -24.83 73.45
C PRO A 358 42.54 -24.50 72.53
N THR A 359 43.31 -25.52 72.16
CA THR A 359 44.48 -25.41 71.28
C THR A 359 44.42 -26.44 70.16
N GLY A 360 45.36 -26.39 69.20
CA GLY A 360 45.42 -27.36 68.11
C GLY A 360 44.88 -26.82 66.79
N THR A 361 44.13 -27.65 66.06
CA THR A 361 43.69 -27.37 64.69
C THR A 361 42.24 -27.75 64.42
N VAL A 362 41.63 -27.04 63.49
CA VAL A 362 40.34 -27.40 62.90
C VAL A 362 40.54 -27.82 61.44
N ASP A 363 39.80 -28.83 61.00
CA ASP A 363 39.70 -29.20 59.59
C ASP A 363 38.42 -28.61 59.02
N TRP A 364 38.51 -28.04 57.83
CA TRP A 364 37.40 -27.37 57.16
C TRP A 364 37.29 -27.79 55.70
N THR A 365 36.05 -27.89 55.21
CA THR A 365 35.73 -28.25 53.84
C THR A 365 34.61 -27.37 53.31
N LEU A 366 34.80 -26.76 52.14
CA LEU A 366 33.79 -25.99 51.42
C LEU A 366 33.21 -26.85 50.29
N TYR A 367 31.88 -26.96 50.24
CA TYR A 367 31.15 -27.76 49.26
C TYR A 367 30.36 -26.90 48.25
N ASP A 368 30.08 -27.46 47.08
CA ASP A 368 29.43 -26.77 45.95
C ASP A 368 27.90 -26.70 45.99
N ASN A 369 27.32 -27.16 47.10
CA ASN A 369 25.90 -27.28 47.37
C ASN A 369 25.56 -26.74 48.77
N GLY A 370 24.27 -26.73 49.12
CA GLY A 370 23.82 -26.30 50.45
C GLY A 370 23.81 -27.41 51.50
N THR A 371 24.65 -28.42 51.36
CA THR A 371 24.74 -29.56 52.28
C THR A 371 26.20 -30.05 52.33
N CYS A 372 26.74 -30.36 53.50
CA CYS A 372 28.15 -30.75 53.67
C CYS A 372 28.44 -32.19 53.21
N ASP A 373 27.92 -32.56 52.04
CA ASP A 373 28.04 -33.86 51.39
C ASP A 373 28.25 -33.76 49.86
N GLY A 374 28.39 -32.53 49.34
CA GLY A 374 28.53 -32.25 47.91
C GLY A 374 29.93 -32.45 47.35
N ASN A 375 30.20 -31.83 46.19
CA ASN A 375 31.56 -31.82 45.67
C ASN A 375 32.38 -30.79 46.44
N VAL A 376 33.56 -31.22 46.88
CA VAL A 376 34.52 -30.35 47.54
C VAL A 376 35.02 -29.29 46.55
N LEU A 377 34.78 -28.02 46.88
CA LEU A 377 35.35 -26.86 46.21
C LEU A 377 36.76 -26.56 46.73
N LEU A 378 36.90 -26.49 48.07
CA LEU A 378 38.15 -26.27 48.78
C LEU A 378 38.14 -27.04 50.11
N SER A 379 39.30 -27.41 50.63
CA SER A 379 39.44 -27.91 52.00
C SER A 379 40.82 -27.58 52.56
N GLY A 380 40.96 -27.64 53.87
CA GLY A 380 42.23 -27.41 54.54
C GLY A 380 42.18 -27.64 56.05
N THR A 381 43.32 -27.42 56.68
CA THR A 381 43.50 -27.46 58.13
C THR A 381 44.01 -26.11 58.59
N SER A 382 43.41 -25.54 59.63
CA SER A 382 43.76 -24.23 60.18
C SER A 382 44.07 -24.34 61.67
N GLY A 383 45.10 -23.63 62.13
CA GLY A 383 45.40 -23.53 63.56
C GLY A 383 44.46 -22.54 64.24
N ILE A 384 43.99 -22.87 65.45
CA ILE A 384 43.18 -21.97 66.28
C ILE A 384 44.06 -21.19 67.26
N THR A 385 43.64 -19.98 67.60
CA THR A 385 44.36 -19.11 68.56
C THR A 385 43.49 -18.87 69.79
N GLY A 386 44.03 -19.16 70.98
CA GLY A 386 43.35 -18.93 72.26
C GLY A 386 43.09 -17.45 72.55
N ASN A 387 41.92 -17.15 73.12
CA ASN A 387 41.41 -15.81 73.35
C ASN A 387 41.57 -15.33 74.81
N GLY A 388 42.02 -16.20 75.72
CA GLY A 388 42.25 -15.92 77.14
C GLY A 388 40.99 -15.96 78.00
N ASP A 389 39.92 -16.57 77.52
CA ASP A 389 38.61 -16.66 78.16
C ASP A 389 37.97 -18.06 78.06
N GLY A 390 38.75 -19.08 77.70
CA GLY A 390 38.27 -20.45 77.51
C GLY A 390 37.79 -20.73 76.07
N THR A 391 38.01 -19.80 75.13
CA THR A 391 37.74 -20.02 73.70
C THR A 391 38.98 -19.87 72.83
N ALA A 392 38.92 -20.41 71.62
CA ALA A 392 39.93 -20.23 70.61
C ALA A 392 39.30 -20.12 69.23
N SER A 393 39.79 -19.18 68.41
CA SER A 393 39.16 -18.88 67.12
C SER A 393 40.15 -18.84 65.96
N VAL A 394 39.62 -18.99 64.74
CA VAL A 394 40.32 -18.75 63.48
C VAL A 394 39.36 -18.13 62.47
N ASP A 395 39.87 -17.23 61.64
CA ASP A 395 39.09 -16.40 60.73
C ASP A 395 39.64 -16.50 59.31
N ASN A 396 38.84 -16.07 58.32
CA ASN A 396 39.15 -16.05 56.91
C ASN A 396 39.46 -17.46 56.36
N VAL A 397 38.69 -18.43 56.83
CA VAL A 397 38.82 -19.84 56.45
C VAL A 397 38.06 -20.08 55.15
N GLY A 398 38.68 -20.83 54.22
CA GLY A 398 38.03 -21.24 52.98
C GLY A 398 37.44 -20.12 52.13
N SER A 399 38.13 -18.97 52.02
CA SER A 399 37.65 -17.82 51.24
C SER A 399 37.34 -18.19 49.78
N TYR A 400 36.14 -17.84 49.31
CA TYR A 400 35.62 -18.24 48.00
C TYR A 400 34.69 -17.18 47.39
N THR A 401 34.79 -16.97 46.06
CA THR A 401 33.88 -16.09 45.30
C THR A 401 33.00 -16.94 44.39
N LYS A 402 31.68 -16.87 44.59
CA LYS A 402 30.72 -17.66 43.82
C LYS A 402 30.21 -16.88 42.61
N ASN A 403 30.58 -17.31 41.40
CA ASN A 403 30.21 -16.66 40.14
C ASN A 403 28.97 -17.27 39.44
N SER A 404 28.18 -18.06 40.16
CA SER A 404 26.97 -18.69 39.63
C SER A 404 25.94 -18.91 40.73
N ALA A 405 24.65 -18.89 40.37
CA ALA A 405 23.59 -19.10 41.34
C ALA A 405 23.61 -20.53 41.93
N GLY A 406 23.11 -20.66 43.15
CA GLY A 406 23.14 -21.89 43.93
C GLY A 406 23.73 -21.65 45.32
N SER A 407 23.74 -22.69 46.14
CA SER A 407 24.24 -22.62 47.52
C SER A 407 25.63 -23.24 47.65
N ILE A 408 26.37 -22.84 48.68
CA ILE A 408 27.62 -23.49 49.14
C ILE A 408 27.51 -23.73 50.64
N SER A 409 28.32 -24.64 51.18
CA SER A 409 28.32 -24.95 52.61
C SER A 409 29.73 -25.21 53.15
N TYR A 410 29.99 -24.80 54.40
CA TYR A 410 31.23 -25.11 55.12
C TYR A 410 30.98 -26.24 56.13
N GLY A 411 31.86 -27.24 56.13
CA GLY A 411 31.91 -28.36 57.07
C GLY A 411 33.16 -28.29 57.95
N ILE A 412 33.01 -28.32 59.28
CA ILE A 412 34.09 -28.07 60.25
C ILE A 412 34.17 -29.18 61.31
N THR A 413 35.40 -29.64 61.63
CA THR A 413 35.71 -30.53 62.78
C THR A 413 36.88 -30.01 63.61
N TYR A 414 36.94 -30.38 64.90
CA TYR A 414 38.02 -29.99 65.81
C TYR A 414 38.86 -31.21 66.21
N ASN A 415 40.18 -31.11 66.05
CA ASN A 415 41.10 -32.24 66.25
C ASN A 415 41.42 -32.56 67.74
N GLY A 416 40.92 -31.76 68.68
CA GLY A 416 41.20 -31.94 70.11
C GLY A 416 42.60 -31.48 70.54
N ASP A 417 42.81 -31.48 71.85
CA ASP A 417 44.10 -31.28 72.50
C ASP A 417 44.23 -32.09 73.81
N VAL A 418 45.21 -31.74 74.65
CA VAL A 418 45.49 -32.45 75.92
C VAL A 418 44.42 -32.24 76.99
N ASN A 419 43.61 -31.18 76.90
CA ASN A 419 42.56 -30.85 77.87
C ASN A 419 41.16 -31.14 77.30
N PHE A 420 40.98 -31.01 75.99
CA PHE A 420 39.70 -31.17 75.31
C PHE A 420 39.76 -32.29 74.25
N PRO A 421 38.84 -33.27 74.30
CA PRO A 421 38.79 -34.30 73.28
C PRO A 421 38.44 -33.73 71.90
N ALA A 422 38.79 -34.48 70.85
CA ALA A 422 38.38 -34.16 69.48
C ALA A 422 36.85 -34.14 69.35
N VAL A 423 36.36 -33.26 68.48
CA VAL A 423 34.94 -33.18 68.08
C VAL A 423 34.86 -33.66 66.64
N ASP A 424 34.51 -34.94 66.50
CA ASP A 424 34.49 -35.66 65.21
C ASP A 424 33.17 -35.45 64.43
N GLU A 425 32.17 -34.78 65.02
CA GLU A 425 30.91 -34.44 64.34
C GLU A 425 31.08 -33.16 63.51
N GLU A 426 30.95 -33.31 62.18
CA GLU A 426 31.11 -32.21 61.21
C GLU A 426 29.95 -31.21 61.33
N HIS A 427 30.30 -29.98 61.72
CA HIS A 427 29.35 -28.87 61.82
C HIS A 427 29.17 -28.22 60.43
N CYS A 428 27.92 -28.09 59.98
CA CYS A 428 27.60 -27.67 58.62
C CYS A 428 26.79 -26.37 58.58
N GLU A 429 27.26 -25.41 57.80
CA GLU A 429 26.62 -24.10 57.60
C GLU A 429 26.47 -23.75 56.12
N VAL A 430 25.47 -22.93 55.76
CA VAL A 430 25.04 -22.73 54.37
C VAL A 430 24.85 -21.25 54.03
N VAL A 431 25.21 -20.87 52.81
CA VAL A 431 24.85 -19.57 52.21
C VAL A 431 24.41 -19.76 50.74
N SER A 432 23.45 -18.97 50.29
CA SER A 432 22.88 -19.07 48.93
C SER A 432 23.24 -17.87 48.06
N PHE A 433 23.32 -18.08 46.74
CA PHE A 433 23.61 -17.03 45.75
C PHE A 433 22.54 -16.98 44.66
N GLU A 434 22.09 -15.77 44.33
CA GLU A 434 21.15 -15.50 43.24
C GLU A 434 21.73 -14.54 42.19
N LYS A 435 21.17 -14.56 40.98
CA LYS A 435 21.56 -13.68 39.88
C LYS A 435 21.03 -12.25 40.07
N TYR A 436 21.58 -11.31 39.30
CA TYR A 436 21.04 -9.96 39.19
C TYR A 436 19.84 -9.93 38.24
N ASP A 437 18.79 -9.20 38.60
CA ASP A 437 17.69 -8.93 37.69
C ASP A 437 18.08 -7.93 36.61
N THR A 438 17.61 -8.16 35.38
CA THR A 438 17.85 -7.26 34.24
C THR A 438 16.57 -6.62 33.74
N MET A 439 16.73 -5.52 33.03
CA MET A 439 15.71 -4.90 32.19
C MET A 439 16.23 -4.82 30.76
N THR A 440 15.43 -5.33 29.81
CA THR A 440 15.65 -5.12 28.38
C THR A 440 14.86 -3.88 27.95
N SER A 441 15.53 -2.91 27.33
CA SER A 441 14.93 -1.79 26.61
C SER A 441 15.16 -1.98 25.12
N THR A 442 14.20 -1.58 24.30
CA THR A 442 14.34 -1.57 22.85
C THR A 442 14.16 -0.16 22.29
N ALA A 443 14.54 0.04 21.04
CA ALA A 443 14.41 1.30 20.33
C ALA A 443 14.37 1.01 18.83
N ILE A 444 13.27 1.39 18.17
CA ILE A 444 13.13 1.24 16.72
C ILE A 444 13.87 2.38 16.05
N HIS A 445 14.68 2.06 15.04
CA HIS A 445 15.44 3.02 14.25
C HIS A 445 15.07 2.92 12.77
N ALA A 446 15.27 4.02 12.03
CA ALA A 446 15.12 4.08 10.58
C ALA A 446 16.45 4.43 9.89
N GLY A 447 16.79 3.66 8.86
CA GLY A 447 18.07 3.78 8.17
C GLY A 447 19.26 3.41 9.09
N ASN A 448 20.35 4.17 8.99
CA ASN A 448 21.55 3.99 9.83
C ASN A 448 21.61 5.04 10.95
N ASP A 449 20.48 5.67 11.32
CA ASP A 449 20.43 6.62 12.44
C ASP A 449 20.09 5.87 13.73
N HIS A 450 21.06 5.82 14.66
CA HIS A 450 20.94 5.12 15.94
C HIS A 450 20.65 6.08 17.10
N VAL A 451 20.26 7.32 16.81
CA VAL A 451 20.07 8.37 17.82
C VAL A 451 18.60 8.56 18.19
N THR A 452 17.70 8.30 17.26
CA THR A 452 16.29 8.71 17.37
C THR A 452 15.37 7.50 17.37
N ASP A 453 14.87 7.12 18.55
CA ASP A 453 13.82 6.11 18.68
C ASP A 453 12.52 6.60 18.02
N ILE A 454 12.01 5.82 17.06
CA ILE A 454 10.79 6.11 16.31
C ILE A 454 9.59 5.27 16.75
N GLN A 455 9.66 4.63 17.92
CA GLN A 455 8.54 3.92 18.53
C GLN A 455 7.27 4.80 18.58
N GLY A 456 6.13 4.22 18.19
CA GLY A 456 4.83 4.90 18.11
C GLY A 456 4.71 5.89 16.95
N GLY A 457 5.79 6.12 16.20
CA GLY A 457 5.83 6.98 15.03
C GLY A 457 5.34 6.29 13.76
N ALA A 458 5.69 6.90 12.62
CA ALA A 458 5.36 6.35 11.31
C ALA A 458 6.50 6.59 10.29
N VAL A 459 6.67 5.62 9.39
CA VAL A 459 7.58 5.68 8.23
C VAL A 459 6.80 5.33 6.98
N ASN A 460 7.31 5.65 5.79
CA ASN A 460 6.68 5.22 4.54
C ASN A 460 7.16 3.81 4.14
N VAL A 461 6.37 3.09 3.35
CA VAL A 461 6.80 1.85 2.69
C VAL A 461 8.14 2.07 1.96
N GLY A 462 9.02 1.08 1.97
CA GLY A 462 10.37 1.13 1.41
C GLY A 462 11.44 1.64 2.38
N THR A 463 11.04 2.13 3.56
CA THR A 463 11.99 2.54 4.60
C THR A 463 12.65 1.31 5.23
N SER A 464 13.98 1.38 5.38
CA SER A 464 14.77 0.41 6.15
C SER A 464 14.60 0.68 7.64
N VAL A 465 14.19 -0.32 8.41
CA VAL A 465 14.03 -0.22 9.87
C VAL A 465 14.68 -1.41 10.57
N HIS A 466 15.19 -1.17 11.76
CA HIS A 466 15.74 -2.19 12.65
C HIS A 466 15.43 -1.82 14.09
N ASP A 467 15.52 -2.79 14.97
CA ASP A 467 15.38 -2.63 16.41
C ASP A 467 16.72 -2.81 17.11
N GLN A 468 16.98 -2.01 18.13
CA GLN A 468 18.16 -2.08 18.99
C GLN A 468 17.73 -2.51 20.39
N GLY A 469 18.30 -3.59 20.90
CA GLY A 469 18.07 -4.08 22.25
C GLY A 469 19.22 -3.72 23.18
N THR A 470 18.90 -3.12 24.32
CA THR A 470 19.86 -2.81 25.40
C THR A 470 19.47 -3.57 26.66
N VAL A 471 20.39 -4.38 27.17
CA VAL A 471 20.25 -5.07 28.47
C VAL A 471 20.99 -4.26 29.53
N SER A 472 20.28 -3.94 30.60
CA SER A 472 20.84 -3.24 31.76
C SER A 472 20.35 -3.85 33.05
N LEU A 473 20.97 -3.48 34.17
CA LEU A 473 20.47 -3.84 35.50
C LEU A 473 19.04 -3.32 35.69
N ALA A 474 18.18 -4.15 36.28
CA ALA A 474 16.85 -3.71 36.66
C ALA A 474 16.94 -2.53 37.64
N ASN A 475 15.98 -1.60 37.58
CA ASN A 475 15.95 -0.41 38.44
C ASN A 475 15.87 -0.73 39.95
N THR A 476 15.55 -1.98 40.31
CA THR A 476 15.50 -2.49 41.67
C THR A 476 16.87 -2.96 42.18
N GLU A 477 17.85 -3.10 41.30
CA GLU A 477 19.21 -3.55 41.60
C GLU A 477 20.17 -2.35 41.70
N THR A 478 21.20 -2.47 42.52
CA THR A 478 22.28 -1.47 42.63
C THR A 478 23.59 -2.08 42.14
N ASP A 479 24.24 -1.43 41.17
CA ASP A 479 25.55 -1.86 40.68
C ASP A 479 26.63 -1.70 41.77
N PRO A 480 27.25 -2.79 42.24
CA PRO A 480 28.36 -2.73 43.18
C PRO A 480 29.67 -2.21 42.55
N GLY A 481 29.72 -2.06 41.23
CA GLY A 481 30.86 -1.61 40.45
C GLY A 481 31.80 -2.76 40.07
N GLY A 482 32.08 -2.89 38.76
CA GLY A 482 32.98 -3.92 38.24
C GLY A 482 32.31 -5.25 37.89
N LEU A 483 30.98 -5.25 37.70
CA LEU A 483 30.27 -6.38 37.10
C LEU A 483 30.67 -6.54 35.61
N PRO A 484 30.71 -7.77 35.09
CA PRO A 484 30.91 -8.01 33.65
C PRO A 484 29.71 -7.53 32.85
N ASP A 485 29.93 -7.18 31.57
CA ASP A 485 28.84 -6.86 30.65
C ASP A 485 27.92 -8.08 30.49
N PRO A 486 26.59 -7.89 30.30
CA PRO A 486 25.67 -9.00 30.05
C PRO A 486 26.06 -9.79 28.81
N THR A 487 26.20 -11.10 28.94
CA THR A 487 26.47 -12.04 27.84
C THR A 487 25.24 -12.88 27.54
N GLY A 488 25.25 -13.72 26.51
CA GLY A 488 24.13 -14.61 26.19
C GLY A 488 23.47 -14.24 24.86
N THR A 489 22.14 -14.23 24.78
CA THR A 489 21.45 -13.90 23.52
C THR A 489 20.25 -12.98 23.73
N ILE A 490 20.11 -12.00 22.83
CA ILE A 490 18.84 -11.30 22.60
C ILE A 490 18.14 -11.99 21.42
N THR A 491 16.84 -12.23 21.58
CA THR A 491 15.96 -12.61 20.48
C THR A 491 15.05 -11.44 20.14
N PHE A 492 15.24 -10.87 18.95
CA PHE A 492 14.32 -9.91 18.37
C PHE A 492 13.22 -10.67 17.62
N THR A 493 11.97 -10.27 17.82
CA THR A 493 10.84 -10.79 17.06
C THR A 493 10.12 -9.65 16.37
N ARG A 494 10.07 -9.72 15.04
CA ARG A 494 9.34 -8.75 14.20
C ARG A 494 7.98 -9.31 13.79
N TYR A 495 6.94 -8.49 13.89
CA TYR A 495 5.57 -8.83 13.52
C TYR A 495 5.03 -7.87 12.46
N ALA A 496 4.17 -8.37 11.57
CA ALA A 496 3.44 -7.56 10.58
C ALA A 496 2.09 -7.03 11.13
N THR A 497 2.02 -6.83 12.45
CA THR A 497 0.88 -6.31 13.19
C THR A 497 1.36 -5.20 14.11
N SER A 498 0.45 -4.36 14.61
CA SER A 498 0.77 -3.24 15.51
C SER A 498 0.58 -3.59 16.99
N ASP A 499 0.61 -4.88 17.35
CA ASP A 499 0.32 -5.34 18.71
C ASP A 499 1.16 -6.55 19.13
N CYS A 500 2.20 -6.90 18.35
CA CYS A 500 3.06 -8.07 18.55
C CYS A 500 2.29 -9.39 18.67
N THR A 501 1.14 -9.51 18.01
CA THR A 501 0.38 -10.75 17.93
C THR A 501 0.54 -11.43 16.57
N GLY A 502 0.27 -12.74 16.52
CA GLY A 502 0.34 -13.53 15.29
C GLY A 502 1.72 -14.16 15.06
N SER A 503 2.04 -14.47 13.80
CA SER A 503 3.29 -15.14 13.43
C SER A 503 4.42 -14.11 13.30
N GLY A 504 5.32 -14.10 14.28
CA GLY A 504 6.54 -13.29 14.25
C GLY A 504 7.70 -13.97 13.51
N VAL A 505 8.67 -13.18 13.07
CA VAL A 505 9.96 -13.67 12.55
C VAL A 505 11.02 -13.38 13.61
N ASN A 506 11.66 -14.43 14.11
CA ASN A 506 12.69 -14.33 15.14
C ASN A 506 14.07 -14.17 14.51
N GLU A 507 14.88 -13.33 15.14
CA GLU A 507 16.30 -13.18 14.92
C GLU A 507 17.00 -13.29 16.27
N VAL A 508 18.00 -14.17 16.36
CA VAL A 508 18.77 -14.39 17.59
C VAL A 508 20.15 -13.80 17.40
N VAL A 509 20.53 -12.87 18.26
CA VAL A 509 21.82 -12.18 18.26
C VAL A 509 22.53 -12.48 19.57
N SER A 510 23.80 -12.84 19.51
CA SER A 510 24.63 -13.07 20.70
C SER A 510 25.11 -11.73 21.25
N LEU A 511 25.09 -11.58 22.57
CA LEU A 511 25.76 -10.49 23.28
C LEU A 511 27.18 -10.95 23.63
N ASP A 512 28.19 -10.24 23.14
CA ASP A 512 29.59 -10.50 23.48
C ASP A 512 30.09 -9.56 24.60
N ASP A 513 31.13 -10.01 25.29
CA ASP A 513 31.78 -9.25 26.37
C ASP A 513 32.49 -8.01 25.77
N GLY A 514 32.01 -6.81 26.11
CA GLY A 514 32.51 -5.53 25.62
C GLY A 514 31.52 -4.69 24.78
N ASP A 515 30.36 -5.24 24.44
CA ASP A 515 29.30 -4.51 23.70
C ASP A 515 28.43 -3.64 24.64
N GLY A 516 28.72 -3.62 25.94
CA GLY A 516 27.96 -2.85 26.93
C GLY A 516 26.50 -3.31 27.07
N GLY A 517 26.17 -4.52 26.62
CA GLY A 517 24.82 -5.06 26.61
C GLY A 517 23.93 -4.55 25.48
N VAL A 518 24.48 -3.98 24.40
CA VAL A 518 23.71 -3.38 23.29
C VAL A 518 23.92 -4.16 22.00
N GLU A 519 22.82 -4.59 21.37
CA GLU A 519 22.84 -5.28 20.08
C GLU A 519 21.69 -4.87 19.17
N GLU A 520 21.78 -5.19 17.88
CA GLU A 520 20.79 -4.79 16.88
C GLU A 520 20.27 -5.96 16.04
N SER A 521 18.98 -5.90 15.71
CA SER A 521 18.40 -6.76 14.68
C SER A 521 18.89 -6.38 13.28
N SER A 522 18.81 -7.31 12.34
CA SER A 522 19.01 -7.05 10.93
C SER A 522 18.00 -6.03 10.37
N ALA A 523 18.50 -5.16 9.49
CA ALA A 523 17.67 -4.19 8.79
C ALA A 523 16.59 -4.87 7.93
N PHE A 524 15.36 -4.40 8.09
CA PHE A 524 14.18 -4.82 7.35
C PHE A 524 13.65 -3.69 6.48
N ILE A 525 13.54 -3.91 5.17
CA ILE A 525 12.86 -2.97 4.28
C ILE A 525 11.36 -3.20 4.38
N THR A 526 10.64 -2.18 4.86
CA THR A 526 9.17 -2.22 4.91
C THR A 526 8.61 -2.38 3.49
N ASN A 527 7.77 -3.39 3.26
CA ASN A 527 7.27 -3.74 1.93
C ASN A 527 5.74 -3.69 1.81
N LEU A 528 5.04 -3.43 2.92
CA LEU A 528 3.59 -3.32 2.98
C LEU A 528 3.21 -2.23 3.97
N ALA A 529 2.20 -1.42 3.61
CA ALA A 529 1.62 -0.47 4.55
C ALA A 529 0.77 -1.18 5.62
N GLY A 530 0.78 -0.68 6.84
CA GLY A 530 0.09 -1.28 7.98
C GLY A 530 0.86 -1.17 9.29
N GLY A 531 0.50 -2.02 10.25
CA GLY A 531 1.20 -2.11 11.53
C GLY A 531 2.46 -2.96 11.41
N LEU A 532 3.58 -2.46 11.92
CA LEU A 532 4.80 -3.21 12.16
C LEU A 532 5.09 -3.15 13.65
N SER A 533 5.58 -4.23 14.25
CA SER A 533 5.99 -4.19 15.65
C SER A 533 7.18 -5.08 15.93
N TYR A 534 7.93 -4.73 16.97
CA TYR A 534 9.08 -5.47 17.48
C TYR A 534 8.89 -5.83 18.95
N SER A 535 9.49 -6.94 19.35
CA SER A 535 9.68 -7.29 20.76
C SER A 535 11.04 -7.95 20.92
N ALA A 536 11.74 -7.69 22.03
CA ALA A 536 12.99 -8.37 22.34
C ALA A 536 12.91 -9.13 23.67
N SER A 537 13.58 -10.27 23.72
CA SER A 537 13.80 -11.02 24.96
C SER A 537 15.26 -11.46 25.10
N TYR A 538 15.85 -11.13 26.23
CA TYR A 538 17.18 -11.56 26.65
C TYR A 538 17.10 -12.88 27.43
N SER A 539 17.99 -13.82 27.11
CA SER A 539 17.98 -15.19 27.67
C SER A 539 18.57 -15.31 29.08
N GLY A 540 19.32 -14.30 29.55
CA GLY A 540 20.10 -14.40 30.78
C GLY A 540 21.45 -15.11 30.59
N ASP A 541 22.30 -15.04 31.60
CA ASP A 541 23.60 -15.72 31.64
C ASP A 541 23.95 -16.20 33.06
N SER A 542 25.23 -16.42 33.38
CA SER A 542 25.65 -16.85 34.72
C SER A 542 25.46 -15.79 35.80
N PHE A 543 25.47 -14.50 35.45
CA PHE A 543 25.35 -13.35 36.35
C PHE A 543 23.95 -12.75 36.37
N TYR A 544 23.23 -12.83 35.26
CA TYR A 544 22.01 -12.08 35.00
C TYR A 544 20.82 -12.99 34.70
N ASN A 545 19.66 -12.64 35.27
CA ASN A 545 18.38 -13.24 34.89
C ASN A 545 17.96 -12.74 33.50
N GLY A 546 17.22 -13.57 32.76
CA GLY A 546 16.61 -13.15 31.49
C GLY A 546 15.52 -12.09 31.70
N SER A 547 15.31 -11.25 30.69
CA SER A 547 14.28 -10.20 30.71
C SER A 547 13.67 -10.00 29.32
N SER A 548 12.56 -9.27 29.25
CA SER A 548 11.87 -8.99 27.99
C SER A 548 11.34 -7.57 27.98
N HIS A 549 11.36 -6.92 26.82
CA HIS A 549 10.68 -5.65 26.62
C HIS A 549 9.23 -5.84 26.17
N ALA A 550 8.40 -4.84 26.42
CA ALA A 550 7.02 -4.79 25.92
C ALA A 550 7.00 -4.57 24.40
N CYS A 551 5.84 -4.75 23.78
CA CYS A 551 5.68 -4.57 22.34
C CYS A 551 5.95 -3.12 21.90
N GLU A 552 6.83 -2.95 20.92
CA GLU A 552 7.10 -1.67 20.28
C GLU A 552 6.41 -1.60 18.93
N VAL A 553 5.71 -0.50 18.66
CA VAL A 553 4.86 -0.39 17.48
C VAL A 553 5.38 0.70 16.54
N LEU A 554 5.26 0.46 15.24
CA LEU A 554 5.57 1.40 14.18
C LEU A 554 4.46 1.34 13.12
N THR A 555 4.03 2.50 12.63
CA THR A 555 3.09 2.56 11.50
C THR A 555 3.85 2.68 10.18
N VAL A 556 3.54 1.85 9.20
CA VAL A 556 4.05 1.98 7.83
C VAL A 556 2.96 2.62 6.97
N ASN A 557 3.18 3.87 6.58
CA ASN A 557 2.29 4.66 5.74
C ASN A 557 2.48 4.37 4.25
N LYS A 558 1.39 4.53 3.50
CA LYS A 558 1.44 4.66 2.04
C LYS A 558 1.93 6.05 1.64
N PHE A 559 2.54 6.16 0.48
CA PHE A 559 2.85 7.43 -0.18
C PHE A 559 1.57 8.13 -0.65
N ASP A 560 1.59 9.45 -0.67
CA ASP A 560 0.56 10.22 -1.36
C ASP A 560 0.82 10.18 -2.88
N SER A 561 -0.24 9.99 -3.65
CA SER A 561 -0.20 10.03 -5.11
C SER A 561 -0.72 11.36 -5.63
N ASN A 562 -0.18 11.79 -6.76
CA ASN A 562 -0.71 12.87 -7.57
C ASN A 562 -1.10 12.32 -8.96
N ILE A 563 -2.20 12.80 -9.52
CA ILE A 563 -2.66 12.41 -10.85
C ILE A 563 -2.77 13.66 -11.73
N LEU A 564 -2.19 13.57 -12.91
CA LEU A 564 -2.31 14.54 -14.00
C LEU A 564 -2.91 13.83 -15.21
N THR A 565 -3.67 14.54 -16.02
CA THR A 565 -4.28 14.03 -17.24
C THR A 565 -3.83 14.87 -18.45
N HIS A 566 -4.00 14.34 -19.65
CA HIS A 566 -3.69 15.03 -20.90
C HIS A 566 -4.56 14.41 -22.01
N ILE A 567 -5.36 15.25 -22.65
CA ILE A 567 -6.18 14.83 -23.78
C ILE A 567 -5.32 14.81 -25.04
N HIS A 568 -5.44 13.74 -25.82
CA HIS A 568 -4.72 13.54 -27.06
C HIS A 568 -5.67 13.29 -28.23
N ALA A 569 -5.24 13.69 -29.44
CA ALA A 569 -5.92 13.37 -30.69
C ALA A 569 -5.15 12.30 -31.48
N GLY A 570 -5.89 11.35 -32.04
CA GLY A 570 -5.34 10.25 -32.81
C GLY A 570 -4.45 9.35 -31.95
N SER A 571 -3.26 9.04 -32.46
CA SER A 571 -2.23 8.24 -31.76
C SER A 571 -1.01 9.09 -31.38
N ASP A 572 -1.15 10.43 -31.35
CA ASP A 572 -0.09 11.33 -30.93
C ASP A 572 -0.19 11.57 -29.42
N HIS A 573 0.89 11.31 -28.70
CA HIS A 573 0.99 11.46 -27.24
C HIS A 573 1.92 12.62 -26.84
N SER A 574 2.28 13.48 -27.80
CA SER A 574 3.23 14.57 -27.58
C SER A 574 2.58 15.91 -27.31
N THR A 575 1.31 16.08 -27.68
CA THR A 575 0.62 17.36 -27.64
C THR A 575 -0.72 17.23 -26.91
N ASP A 576 -0.78 17.80 -25.71
CA ASP A 576 -2.06 17.96 -25.00
C ASP A 576 -2.96 18.96 -25.73
N ILE A 577 -4.19 18.54 -26.03
CA ILE A 577 -5.20 19.33 -26.72
C ILE A 577 -6.27 19.91 -25.79
N GLN A 578 -6.05 19.88 -24.47
CA GLN A 578 -6.89 20.55 -23.48
C GLN A 578 -7.14 22.03 -23.86
N GLY A 579 -8.40 22.47 -23.72
CA GLY A 579 -8.84 23.84 -23.97
C GLY A 579 -8.87 24.24 -25.44
N THR A 580 -8.52 23.34 -26.36
CA THR A 580 -8.52 23.61 -27.80
C THR A 580 -9.89 23.35 -28.43
N THR A 581 -10.01 23.72 -29.71
CA THR A 581 -11.16 23.39 -30.55
C THR A 581 -10.73 22.41 -31.63
N ILE A 582 -11.42 21.27 -31.70
CA ILE A 582 -11.18 20.23 -32.72
C ILE A 582 -12.42 20.03 -33.60
N LYS A 583 -12.26 19.34 -34.72
CA LYS A 583 -13.38 18.99 -35.61
C LYS A 583 -14.03 17.68 -35.15
N VAL A 584 -15.33 17.51 -35.45
CA VAL A 584 -16.05 16.24 -35.33
C VAL A 584 -15.32 15.10 -36.02
N LEU A 585 -15.64 13.85 -35.65
CA LEU A 585 -15.02 12.63 -36.17
C LEU A 585 -13.53 12.47 -35.85
N THR A 586 -12.94 13.38 -35.07
CA THR A 586 -11.60 13.22 -34.52
C THR A 586 -11.64 12.14 -33.44
N SER A 587 -10.75 11.15 -33.54
CA SER A 587 -10.51 10.18 -32.48
C SER A 587 -9.71 10.83 -31.36
N ILE A 588 -10.19 10.75 -30.13
CA ILE A 588 -9.48 11.25 -28.94
C ILE A 588 -9.41 10.18 -27.86
N HIS A 589 -8.41 10.30 -27.00
CA HIS A 589 -8.27 9.56 -25.75
C HIS A 589 -7.61 10.47 -24.71
N ASP A 590 -7.72 10.10 -23.45
CA ASP A 590 -7.07 10.78 -22.35
C ASP A 590 -5.95 9.89 -21.78
N GLN A 591 -4.84 10.50 -21.38
CA GLN A 591 -3.72 9.85 -20.71
C GLN A 591 -3.62 10.36 -19.28
N ALA A 592 -3.69 9.45 -18.32
CA ALA A 592 -3.42 9.76 -16.92
C ALA A 592 -2.00 9.36 -16.55
N ILE A 593 -1.30 10.26 -15.87
CA ILE A 593 0.02 10.05 -15.27
C ILE A 593 -0.15 10.11 -13.77
N VAL A 594 0.09 8.98 -13.09
CA VAL A 594 0.10 8.90 -11.63
C VAL A 594 1.55 8.99 -11.17
N SER A 595 1.83 9.85 -10.21
CA SER A 595 3.19 10.09 -9.71
C SER A 595 3.23 10.22 -8.19
N GLY A 596 4.40 9.96 -7.60
CA GLY A 596 4.69 10.21 -6.20
C GLY A 596 6.15 9.92 -5.84
N ALA A 597 6.49 10.03 -4.56
CA ALA A 597 7.88 9.93 -4.08
C ALA A 597 8.40 8.49 -3.87
N GLY A 598 7.59 7.48 -4.18
CA GLY A 598 7.88 6.06 -3.95
C GLY A 598 8.21 5.29 -5.24
N PRO A 599 8.04 3.96 -5.25
CA PRO A 599 8.18 3.14 -6.46
C PRO A 599 7.09 3.47 -7.49
N ASP A 600 7.17 2.89 -8.70
CA ASP A 600 6.17 3.14 -9.74
C ASP A 600 4.76 2.74 -9.27
N PRO A 601 3.75 3.62 -9.41
CA PRO A 601 2.37 3.31 -9.04
C PRO A 601 1.82 2.12 -9.84
N THR A 602 1.09 1.23 -9.17
CA THR A 602 0.32 0.12 -9.75
C THR A 602 -1.18 0.34 -9.50
N GLY A 603 -2.07 -0.62 -9.74
CA GLY A 603 -3.50 -0.45 -9.45
C GLY A 603 -4.29 0.05 -10.66
N THR A 604 -5.31 0.90 -10.46
CA THR A 604 -6.24 1.29 -11.54
C THR A 604 -6.53 2.78 -11.60
N VAL A 605 -6.66 3.31 -12.81
CA VAL A 605 -7.15 4.66 -13.09
C VAL A 605 -8.54 4.58 -13.70
N THR A 606 -9.47 5.38 -13.19
CA THR A 606 -10.83 5.52 -13.70
C THR A 606 -10.99 6.84 -14.45
N PHE A 607 -11.22 6.77 -15.76
CA PHE A 607 -11.47 7.93 -16.62
C PHE A 607 -12.96 8.23 -16.68
N ARG A 608 -13.31 9.51 -16.55
CA ARG A 608 -14.69 10.01 -16.59
C ARG A 608 -14.82 11.06 -17.68
N LEU A 609 -15.91 10.95 -18.42
CA LEU A 609 -16.28 11.89 -19.47
C LEU A 609 -17.50 12.71 -19.04
N PHE A 610 -17.44 14.01 -19.29
CA PHE A 610 -18.47 14.99 -18.97
C PHE A 610 -18.97 15.68 -20.25
N SER A 611 -20.22 16.16 -20.22
CA SER A 611 -20.86 16.90 -21.32
C SER A 611 -20.91 18.41 -21.06
N ASP A 612 -20.00 18.90 -20.22
CA ASP A 612 -19.77 20.32 -19.90
C ASP A 612 -18.27 20.56 -19.75
N LEU A 613 -17.84 21.83 -19.69
CA LEU A 613 -16.42 22.20 -19.69
C LEU A 613 -15.79 22.22 -18.29
N GLU A 614 -16.62 22.15 -17.25
CA GLU A 614 -16.22 22.35 -15.85
C GLU A 614 -16.36 21.06 -15.00
N CYS A 615 -16.66 19.93 -15.64
CA CYS A 615 -16.88 18.62 -15.04
C CYS A 615 -17.96 18.63 -13.92
N GLN A 616 -19.01 19.43 -14.11
CA GLN A 616 -20.07 19.61 -13.09
C GLN A 616 -21.31 18.72 -13.34
N THR A 617 -21.51 18.25 -14.56
CA THR A 617 -22.58 17.30 -14.88
C THR A 617 -22.27 15.92 -14.29
N SER A 618 -23.29 15.05 -14.26
CA SER A 618 -23.07 13.66 -13.85
C SER A 618 -22.16 12.98 -14.88
N PRO A 619 -20.95 12.53 -14.49
CA PRO A 619 -20.04 11.88 -15.42
C PRO A 619 -20.54 10.50 -15.82
N VAL A 620 -20.21 10.09 -17.03
CA VAL A 620 -20.23 8.69 -17.41
C VAL A 620 -18.83 8.11 -17.18
N VAL A 621 -18.74 6.98 -16.47
CA VAL A 621 -17.48 6.23 -16.40
C VAL A 621 -17.19 5.72 -17.80
N PHE A 622 -16.13 6.27 -18.37
CA PHE A 622 -15.79 6.03 -19.76
C PHE A 622 -14.87 4.81 -19.88
N ASP A 623 -13.87 4.72 -19.01
CA ASP A 623 -12.95 3.59 -18.96
C ASP A 623 -12.34 3.39 -17.57
N THR A 624 -11.88 2.18 -17.29
CA THR A 624 -11.09 1.87 -16.08
C THR A 624 -9.96 0.95 -16.48
N VAL A 625 -8.73 1.44 -16.34
CA VAL A 625 -7.54 0.80 -16.90
C VAL A 625 -6.55 0.51 -15.78
N ALA A 626 -6.01 -0.71 -15.78
CA ALA A 626 -4.95 -1.08 -14.85
C ALA A 626 -3.62 -0.47 -15.32
N ILE A 627 -2.88 0.11 -14.38
CA ILE A 627 -1.52 0.57 -14.64
C ILE A 627 -0.62 -0.67 -14.76
N ALA A 628 0.04 -0.82 -15.90
CA ALA A 628 1.05 -1.85 -16.10
C ALA A 628 2.40 -1.33 -15.58
N ALA A 629 3.10 -2.13 -14.78
CA ALA A 629 4.44 -1.78 -14.32
C ALA A 629 5.37 -1.61 -15.53
N ASP A 630 5.88 -0.39 -15.74
CA ASP A 630 6.83 -0.10 -16.82
C ASP A 630 8.29 -0.39 -16.42
N GLY A 631 8.53 -0.57 -15.11
CA GLY A 631 9.82 -0.94 -14.53
C GLY A 631 10.84 0.18 -14.51
N SER A 632 10.42 1.43 -14.74
CA SER A 632 11.28 2.62 -14.73
C SER A 632 11.82 2.93 -13.32
N ASN A 633 11.07 2.58 -12.28
CA ASN A 633 11.32 2.85 -10.86
C ASN A 633 11.59 4.34 -10.59
N ASP A 634 10.94 5.24 -11.32
CA ASP A 634 11.07 6.68 -11.15
C ASP A 634 9.91 7.30 -10.32
N GLY A 635 8.95 6.46 -9.90
CA GLY A 635 7.82 6.90 -9.09
C GLY A 635 6.68 7.48 -9.92
N SER A 636 6.66 7.23 -11.23
CA SER A 636 5.63 7.68 -12.14
C SER A 636 5.16 6.53 -13.05
N ALA A 637 3.88 6.52 -13.41
CA ALA A 637 3.34 5.58 -14.37
C ALA A 637 2.19 6.20 -15.18
N ALA A 638 2.17 5.94 -16.48
CA ALA A 638 1.15 6.47 -17.39
C ALA A 638 0.23 5.36 -17.89
N VAL A 639 -1.05 5.69 -18.06
CA VAL A 639 -2.06 4.81 -18.62
C VAL A 639 -3.05 5.62 -19.45
N GLU A 640 -3.66 4.97 -20.45
CA GLU A 640 -4.51 5.64 -21.43
C GLU A 640 -5.91 5.07 -21.41
N SER A 641 -6.90 5.94 -21.54
CA SER A 641 -8.28 5.56 -21.78
C SER A 641 -8.44 4.97 -23.18
N LYS A 642 -9.47 4.15 -23.37
CA LYS A 642 -9.94 3.74 -24.70
C LYS A 642 -10.20 4.95 -25.62
N SER A 643 -9.83 4.88 -26.89
CA SER A 643 -10.15 5.95 -27.84
C SER A 643 -11.66 6.03 -28.15
N MET A 644 -12.17 7.25 -28.36
CA MET A 644 -13.52 7.51 -28.85
C MET A 644 -13.54 8.52 -30.00
N VAL A 645 -14.56 8.42 -30.85
CA VAL A 645 -14.79 9.34 -31.96
C VAL A 645 -15.74 10.45 -31.52
N THR A 646 -15.34 11.70 -31.74
CA THR A 646 -16.06 12.87 -31.24
C THR A 646 -17.28 13.26 -32.07
N SER A 647 -18.29 13.81 -31.40
CA SER A 647 -19.48 14.45 -31.97
C SER A 647 -19.51 15.93 -31.59
N ALA A 648 -20.21 16.78 -32.36
CA ALA A 648 -20.23 18.22 -32.13
C ALA A 648 -20.80 18.57 -30.74
N GLY A 649 -20.14 19.47 -30.03
CA GLY A 649 -20.53 19.86 -28.67
C GLY A 649 -19.33 20.21 -27.79
N VAL A 650 -19.54 20.17 -26.49
CA VAL A 650 -18.49 20.35 -25.47
C VAL A 650 -18.34 19.07 -24.66
N LEU A 651 -17.11 18.73 -24.34
CA LEU A 651 -16.74 17.54 -23.59
C LEU A 651 -15.66 17.92 -22.57
N ALA A 652 -15.54 17.17 -21.49
CA ALA A 652 -14.36 17.26 -20.63
C ALA A 652 -13.96 15.89 -20.06
N PHE A 653 -12.66 15.70 -19.84
CA PHE A 653 -12.09 14.55 -19.17
C PHE A 653 -11.68 14.86 -17.74
N SER A 654 -11.75 13.86 -16.87
CA SER A 654 -11.07 13.85 -15.58
C SER A 654 -10.86 12.40 -15.16
N ALA A 655 -9.70 12.10 -14.59
CA ALA A 655 -9.37 10.76 -14.10
C ALA A 655 -9.17 10.74 -12.59
N SER A 656 -9.39 9.60 -11.95
CA SER A 656 -9.01 9.38 -10.54
C SER A 656 -8.27 8.07 -10.40
N TYR A 657 -7.29 8.03 -9.51
CA TYR A 657 -6.51 6.84 -9.24
C TYR A 657 -6.99 6.13 -7.96
N GLY A 658 -7.21 4.83 -8.05
CA GLY A 658 -7.79 4.01 -6.98
C GLY A 658 -6.84 3.63 -5.83
N GLY A 659 -5.55 4.01 -5.91
CA GLY A 659 -4.53 3.58 -4.96
C GLY A 659 -4.01 2.17 -5.24
N ASP A 660 -2.98 1.77 -4.50
CA ASP A 660 -2.41 0.43 -4.50
C ASP A 660 -1.79 0.10 -3.12
N ASP A 661 -0.94 -0.92 -3.04
CA ASP A 661 -0.28 -1.32 -1.79
C ASP A 661 0.68 -0.26 -1.23
N ASN A 662 1.22 0.60 -2.11
CA ASN A 662 2.23 1.61 -1.79
C ASN A 662 1.68 3.03 -1.75
N TYR A 663 0.57 3.32 -2.43
CA TYR A 663 0.00 4.66 -2.62
C TYR A 663 -1.45 4.77 -2.15
N ASN A 664 -1.77 5.90 -1.52
CA ASN A 664 -3.13 6.31 -1.28
C ASN A 664 -3.86 6.63 -2.60
N PRO A 665 -5.19 6.40 -2.69
CA PRO A 665 -5.98 6.86 -3.82
C PRO A 665 -5.90 8.38 -3.94
N SER A 666 -5.80 8.88 -5.17
CA SER A 666 -5.93 10.32 -5.45
C SER A 666 -7.34 10.64 -5.93
N GLY A 667 -7.79 11.85 -5.57
CA GLY A 667 -9.07 12.39 -6.02
C GLY A 667 -9.13 12.54 -7.54
N ALA A 668 -10.25 13.08 -8.03
CA ALA A 668 -10.36 13.45 -9.43
C ALA A 668 -9.30 14.52 -9.79
N ALA A 669 -8.58 14.29 -10.89
CA ALA A 669 -7.72 15.28 -11.52
C ALA A 669 -8.52 16.52 -11.91
N ASP A 670 -7.82 17.63 -12.12
CA ASP A 670 -8.42 18.85 -12.65
C ASP A 670 -9.14 18.58 -13.97
N CYS A 671 -10.23 19.32 -14.20
CA CYS A 671 -11.09 19.11 -15.35
C CYS A 671 -10.42 19.57 -16.64
N GLU A 672 -10.52 18.76 -17.70
CA GLU A 672 -9.87 19.00 -18.98
C GLU A 672 -10.90 19.32 -20.07
N PRO A 673 -11.18 20.59 -20.37
CA PRO A 673 -12.21 20.97 -21.33
C PRO A 673 -11.77 20.73 -22.78
N LEU A 674 -12.73 20.40 -23.66
CA LEU A 674 -12.53 20.29 -25.10
C LEU A 674 -13.79 20.74 -25.86
N THR A 675 -13.61 21.56 -26.92
CA THR A 675 -14.70 21.99 -27.80
C THR A 675 -14.62 21.26 -29.14
N VAL A 676 -15.74 20.69 -29.60
CA VAL A 676 -15.83 19.96 -30.87
C VAL A 676 -16.80 20.69 -31.81
N VAL A 677 -16.31 21.12 -32.97
CA VAL A 677 -17.10 21.86 -33.98
C VAL A 677 -17.24 21.08 -35.30
N LYS A 678 -18.30 21.38 -36.06
CA LYS A 678 -18.57 20.80 -37.38
C LYS A 678 -17.61 21.33 -38.45
N TYR A 679 -17.57 20.67 -39.60
CA TYR A 679 -16.91 21.17 -40.81
C TYR A 679 -17.79 22.19 -41.52
N ASP A 680 -17.19 23.26 -42.02
CA ASP A 680 -17.90 24.21 -42.88
C ASP A 680 -18.04 23.65 -44.31
N THR A 681 -19.18 23.93 -44.95
CA THR A 681 -19.45 23.50 -46.33
C THR A 681 -19.55 24.70 -47.27
N MET A 682 -19.42 24.43 -48.57
CA MET A 682 -19.86 25.33 -49.62
C MET A 682 -20.83 24.60 -50.54
N THR A 683 -21.85 25.33 -51.00
CA THR A 683 -22.79 24.85 -52.03
C THR A 683 -22.40 25.52 -53.34
N ALA A 684 -22.32 24.76 -54.43
CA ALA A 684 -22.19 25.24 -55.80
C ALA A 684 -23.40 24.77 -56.60
N THR A 685 -23.82 25.55 -57.59
CA THR A 685 -24.92 25.16 -58.49
C THR A 685 -24.45 25.18 -59.95
N ALA A 686 -25.25 24.62 -60.86
CA ALA A 686 -24.98 24.61 -62.29
C ALA A 686 -26.29 24.40 -63.06
N ILE A 687 -26.64 25.38 -63.91
CA ILE A 687 -27.85 25.30 -64.72
C ILE A 687 -27.55 24.44 -65.95
N HIS A 688 -28.42 23.48 -66.23
CA HIS A 688 -28.29 22.53 -67.31
C HIS A 688 -29.43 22.61 -68.33
N GLN A 689 -29.16 22.17 -69.56
CA GLN A 689 -30.15 22.08 -70.63
C GLN A 689 -30.53 20.63 -70.94
N GLY A 690 -31.83 20.34 -70.99
CA GLY A 690 -32.34 19.02 -71.36
C GLY A 690 -31.97 17.97 -70.32
N ASN A 691 -31.37 16.86 -70.78
CA ASN A 691 -30.80 15.83 -69.91
C ASN A 691 -29.26 15.88 -69.92
N ASP A 692 -28.66 17.00 -70.37
CA ASP A 692 -27.22 17.20 -70.20
C ASP A 692 -26.96 17.50 -68.73
N HIS A 693 -25.99 16.82 -68.11
CA HIS A 693 -25.58 17.02 -66.71
C HIS A 693 -24.13 17.49 -66.62
N VAL A 694 -23.57 17.99 -67.73
CA VAL A 694 -22.15 18.30 -67.85
C VAL A 694 -21.91 19.77 -68.19
N THR A 695 -22.74 20.37 -69.04
CA THR A 695 -22.49 21.72 -69.55
C THR A 695 -23.31 22.76 -68.77
N ASP A 696 -22.67 23.44 -67.82
CA ASP A 696 -23.27 24.59 -67.16
C ASP A 696 -23.54 25.73 -68.18
N ILE A 697 -24.79 26.16 -68.26
CA ILE A 697 -25.28 27.23 -69.14
C ILE A 697 -25.59 28.52 -68.37
N GLN A 698 -25.10 28.67 -67.14
CA GLN A 698 -25.16 29.91 -66.39
C GLN A 698 -24.65 31.11 -67.22
N GLY A 699 -25.39 32.22 -67.17
CA GLY A 699 -25.11 33.44 -67.94
C GLY A 699 -25.38 33.30 -69.46
N GLY A 700 -25.73 32.11 -69.92
CA GLY A 700 -26.06 31.82 -71.31
C GLY A 700 -27.49 32.18 -71.67
N ALA A 701 -27.92 31.72 -72.85
CA ALA A 701 -29.28 31.90 -73.33
C ALA A 701 -29.83 30.63 -73.99
N VAL A 702 -31.11 30.35 -73.72
CA VAL A 702 -31.89 29.27 -74.34
C VAL A 702 -33.14 29.85 -74.99
N ASN A 703 -33.71 29.17 -75.97
CA ASN A 703 -34.98 29.63 -76.55
C ASN A 703 -36.18 29.16 -75.71
N ILE A 704 -37.31 29.85 -75.81
CA ILE A 704 -38.60 29.35 -75.30
C ILE A 704 -38.84 27.90 -75.76
N GLY A 705 -39.36 27.06 -74.86
CA GLY A 705 -39.64 25.64 -75.08
C GLY A 705 -38.48 24.72 -74.68
N THR A 706 -37.37 25.27 -74.18
CA THR A 706 -36.22 24.50 -73.73
C THR A 706 -36.46 23.94 -72.34
N SER A 707 -36.13 22.66 -72.12
CA SER A 707 -36.06 22.08 -70.77
C SER A 707 -34.78 22.49 -70.07
N VAL A 708 -34.87 22.99 -68.84
CA VAL A 708 -33.72 23.33 -68.00
C VAL A 708 -33.92 22.83 -66.58
N HIS A 709 -32.85 22.49 -65.90
CA HIS A 709 -32.82 22.12 -64.48
C HIS A 709 -31.53 22.63 -63.85
N ASP A 710 -31.47 22.65 -62.53
CA ASP A 710 -30.30 23.08 -61.77
C ASP A 710 -29.73 21.91 -60.96
N GLN A 711 -28.41 21.77 -60.97
CA GLN A 711 -27.67 20.83 -60.13
C GLN A 711 -27.12 21.58 -58.92
N GLY A 712 -27.19 21.01 -57.73
CA GLY A 712 -26.48 21.52 -56.57
C GLY A 712 -25.48 20.51 -56.03
N THR A 713 -24.27 20.97 -55.76
CA THR A 713 -23.17 20.20 -55.19
C THR A 713 -22.78 20.79 -53.84
N VAL A 714 -22.82 19.99 -52.79
CA VAL A 714 -22.33 20.34 -51.46
C VAL A 714 -20.95 19.71 -51.26
N SER A 715 -19.96 20.56 -51.00
CA SER A 715 -18.59 20.14 -50.74
C SER A 715 -18.04 20.84 -49.49
N LEU A 716 -16.88 20.39 -49.03
CA LEU A 716 -16.16 21.10 -47.97
C LEU A 716 -15.86 22.54 -48.40
N ALA A 717 -16.03 23.49 -47.50
CA ALA A 717 -15.62 24.86 -47.75
C ALA A 717 -14.11 24.91 -48.04
N ASN A 718 -13.67 25.82 -48.91
CA ASN A 718 -12.25 25.97 -49.26
C ASN A 718 -11.33 26.33 -48.08
N THR A 719 -11.91 26.75 -46.94
CA THR A 719 -11.20 27.02 -45.69
C THR A 719 -10.98 25.76 -44.84
N GLU A 720 -11.64 24.66 -45.18
CA GLU A 720 -11.51 23.37 -44.52
C GLU A 720 -10.52 22.49 -45.27
N THR A 721 -9.84 21.60 -44.54
CA THR A 721 -8.95 20.60 -45.12
C THR A 721 -9.58 19.24 -44.91
N ASP A 722 -9.75 18.44 -45.97
CA ASP A 722 -10.25 17.07 -45.86
C ASP A 722 -9.19 16.18 -45.19
N PRO A 723 -9.43 15.64 -43.98
CA PRO A 723 -8.51 14.69 -43.34
C PRO A 723 -8.49 13.31 -44.03
N GLY A 724 -9.37 13.08 -45.01
CA GLY A 724 -9.52 11.83 -45.73
C GLY A 724 -10.49 10.88 -45.02
N GLY A 725 -11.49 10.38 -45.76
CA GLY A 725 -12.48 9.42 -45.22
C GLY A 725 -13.63 10.07 -44.45
N LEU A 726 -13.89 11.35 -44.67
CA LEU A 726 -15.12 11.98 -44.22
C LEU A 726 -16.35 11.37 -44.95
N PRO A 727 -17.50 11.20 -44.28
CA PRO A 727 -18.73 10.74 -44.91
C PRO A 727 -19.30 11.80 -45.87
N ASP A 728 -20.09 11.39 -46.85
CA ASP A 728 -20.77 12.35 -47.74
C ASP A 728 -21.75 13.23 -46.94
N PRO A 729 -21.93 14.52 -47.28
CA PRO A 729 -22.91 15.37 -46.63
C PRO A 729 -24.33 14.80 -46.76
N THR A 730 -25.04 14.73 -45.63
CA THR A 730 -26.45 14.30 -45.56
C THR A 730 -27.35 15.48 -45.24
N GLY A 731 -28.68 15.34 -45.25
CA GLY A 731 -29.61 16.43 -44.90
C GLY A 731 -30.45 16.85 -46.10
N THR A 732 -30.73 18.15 -46.27
CA THR A 732 -31.59 18.61 -47.37
C THR A 732 -30.98 19.77 -48.16
N LEU A 733 -31.13 19.71 -49.48
CA LEU A 733 -30.82 20.77 -50.43
C LEU A 733 -32.13 21.39 -50.94
N THR A 734 -32.27 22.71 -50.79
CA THR A 734 -33.46 23.44 -51.25
C THR A 734 -33.09 24.29 -52.46
N PHE A 735 -33.68 23.98 -53.62
CA PHE A 735 -33.57 24.77 -54.85
C PHE A 735 -34.71 25.78 -54.92
N THR A 736 -34.41 27.04 -55.20
CA THR A 736 -35.40 28.09 -55.40
C THR A 736 -35.25 28.66 -56.81
N ARG A 737 -36.30 28.51 -57.64
CA ARG A 737 -36.35 29.07 -59.00
C ARG A 737 -37.12 30.39 -59.04
N TYR A 738 -36.58 31.39 -59.75
CA TYR A 738 -37.15 32.72 -59.92
C TYR A 738 -37.35 33.05 -61.41
N ALA A 739 -38.38 33.86 -61.71
CA ALA A 739 -38.67 34.39 -63.04
C ALA A 739 -37.99 35.76 -63.32
N THR A 740 -36.89 36.04 -62.62
CA THR A 740 -36.06 37.23 -62.81
C THR A 740 -34.61 36.80 -63.03
N SER A 741 -33.75 37.72 -63.46
CA SER A 741 -32.32 37.46 -63.66
C SER A 741 -31.45 37.90 -62.47
N ASP A 742 -32.01 37.90 -61.26
CA ASP A 742 -31.32 38.40 -60.07
C ASP A 742 -31.74 37.67 -58.76
N CYS A 743 -32.49 36.58 -58.87
CA CYS A 743 -33.01 35.81 -57.73
C CYS A 743 -33.79 36.66 -56.71
N THR A 744 -34.55 37.64 -57.20
CA THR A 744 -35.44 38.46 -56.39
C THR A 744 -36.91 38.19 -56.70
N GLY A 745 -37.80 38.62 -55.80
CA GLY A 745 -39.24 38.42 -55.96
C GLY A 745 -39.70 37.06 -55.42
N THR A 746 -40.82 36.56 -55.95
CA THR A 746 -41.44 35.30 -55.49
C THR A 746 -40.77 34.11 -56.17
N GLY A 747 -39.99 33.35 -55.42
CA GLY A 747 -39.41 32.09 -55.84
C GLY A 747 -40.34 30.89 -55.65
N VAL A 748 -40.02 29.77 -56.31
CA VAL A 748 -40.66 28.47 -56.11
C VAL A 748 -39.62 27.50 -55.59
N ASP A 749 -39.86 26.96 -54.39
CA ASP A 749 -38.94 26.04 -53.71
C ASP A 749 -39.20 24.58 -54.08
N GLU A 750 -38.12 23.83 -54.18
CA GLU A 750 -38.08 22.37 -54.27
C GLU A 750 -37.05 21.85 -53.26
N VAL A 751 -37.46 20.92 -52.39
CA VAL A 751 -36.59 20.34 -51.35
C VAL A 751 -36.25 18.91 -51.72
N VAL A 752 -34.95 18.62 -51.81
CA VAL A 752 -34.38 17.30 -52.11
C VAL A 752 -33.55 16.84 -50.90
N SER A 753 -33.58 15.55 -50.58
CA SER A 753 -32.76 14.99 -49.50
C SER A 753 -31.44 14.48 -50.08
N LEU A 754 -30.33 14.76 -49.38
CA LEU A 754 -29.02 14.21 -49.70
C LEU A 754 -28.83 12.90 -48.92
N ASP A 755 -28.59 11.80 -49.62
CA ASP A 755 -28.28 10.52 -49.02
C ASP A 755 -26.76 10.23 -49.03
N ASN A 756 -26.34 9.34 -48.14
CA ASN A 756 -24.95 8.94 -48.03
C ASN A 756 -24.57 8.03 -49.23
N GLY A 757 -23.73 8.53 -50.14
CA GLY A 757 -23.35 7.86 -51.38
C GLY A 757 -23.59 8.68 -52.65
N ASP A 758 -24.34 9.79 -52.56
CA ASP A 758 -24.61 10.68 -53.68
C ASP A 758 -23.46 11.67 -53.94
N GLY A 759 -22.39 11.61 -53.14
CA GLY A 759 -21.23 12.51 -53.25
C GLY A 759 -21.56 13.98 -52.97
N GLY A 760 -22.70 14.25 -52.33
CA GLY A 760 -23.19 15.61 -52.08
C GLY A 760 -23.83 16.27 -53.30
N VAL A 761 -24.23 15.52 -54.34
CA VAL A 761 -24.76 16.08 -55.61
C VAL A 761 -26.23 15.70 -55.80
N GLU A 762 -27.09 16.69 -56.03
CA GLU A 762 -28.51 16.49 -56.34
C GLU A 762 -29.01 17.45 -57.41
N GLU A 763 -30.17 17.15 -57.99
CA GLU A 763 -30.75 17.89 -59.12
C GLU A 763 -32.18 18.36 -58.82
N SER A 764 -32.53 19.56 -59.26
CA SER A 764 -33.91 20.03 -59.28
C SER A 764 -34.73 19.33 -60.38
N SER A 765 -36.06 19.36 -60.26
CA SER A 765 -36.95 18.93 -61.33
C SER A 765 -36.81 19.78 -62.61
N ALA A 766 -36.94 19.13 -63.77
CA ALA A 766 -36.88 19.79 -65.07
C ALA A 766 -38.03 20.78 -65.30
N PHE A 767 -37.70 21.98 -65.79
CA PHE A 767 -38.60 23.09 -66.09
C PHE A 767 -38.55 23.44 -67.58
N ILE A 768 -39.71 23.46 -68.25
CA ILE A 768 -39.82 23.90 -69.65
C ILE A 768 -40.01 25.43 -69.69
N THR A 769 -39.08 26.15 -70.31
CA THR A 769 -39.17 27.61 -70.45
C THR A 769 -40.37 28.01 -71.30
N ASN A 770 -41.22 28.92 -70.81
CA ASN A 770 -42.49 29.27 -71.44
C ASN A 770 -42.66 30.78 -71.71
N ALA A 771 -41.71 31.62 -71.30
CA ALA A 771 -41.71 33.06 -71.53
C ALA A 771 -40.28 33.57 -71.73
N ALA A 772 -40.10 34.55 -72.62
CA ALA A 772 -38.82 35.23 -72.79
C ALA A 772 -38.54 36.17 -71.61
N GLY A 773 -37.27 36.27 -71.20
CA GLY A 773 -36.86 37.08 -70.05
C GLY A 773 -35.79 36.42 -69.20
N GLY A 774 -35.62 36.91 -67.97
CA GLY A 774 -34.67 36.36 -67.01
C GLY A 774 -35.24 35.16 -66.27
N LEU A 775 -34.45 34.10 -66.13
CA LEU A 775 -34.69 32.96 -65.25
C LEU A 775 -33.50 32.84 -64.30
N SER A 776 -33.71 32.48 -63.04
CA SER A 776 -32.59 32.26 -62.13
C SER A 776 -32.86 31.19 -61.08
N TYR A 777 -31.78 30.59 -60.57
CA TYR A 777 -31.80 29.56 -59.53
C TYR A 777 -30.90 29.95 -58.34
N ALA A 778 -31.25 29.47 -57.15
CA ALA A 778 -30.42 29.53 -55.95
C ALA A 778 -30.60 28.23 -55.15
N ALA A 779 -29.57 27.77 -54.45
CA ALA A 779 -29.65 26.58 -53.59
C ALA A 779 -29.11 26.83 -52.18
N THR A 780 -29.75 26.20 -51.19
CA THR A 780 -29.34 26.23 -49.78
C THR A 780 -29.33 24.82 -49.17
N TYR A 781 -28.22 24.46 -48.53
CA TYR A 781 -28.02 23.23 -47.79
C TYR A 781 -28.24 23.43 -46.27
N SER A 782 -28.98 22.52 -45.64
CA SER A 782 -29.38 22.63 -44.22
C SER A 782 -28.27 22.35 -43.20
N GLY A 783 -27.18 21.68 -43.59
CA GLY A 783 -26.25 21.06 -42.65
C GLY A 783 -26.77 19.72 -42.09
N ASP A 784 -25.89 19.01 -41.37
CA ASP A 784 -26.19 17.73 -40.71
C ASP A 784 -25.40 17.56 -39.39
N ALA A 785 -25.20 16.32 -38.92
CA ALA A 785 -24.44 16.04 -37.70
C ALA A 785 -22.96 16.44 -37.77
N ASN A 786 -22.35 16.39 -38.97
CA ASN A 786 -20.93 16.60 -39.21
C ASN A 786 -20.61 17.94 -39.88
N TYR A 787 -21.57 18.51 -40.61
CA TYR A 787 -21.40 19.65 -41.48
C TYR A 787 -22.32 20.83 -41.10
N ASN A 788 -21.81 22.04 -41.19
CA ASN A 788 -22.62 23.26 -41.14
C ASN A 788 -23.32 23.49 -42.48
N GLY A 789 -24.47 24.19 -42.45
CA GLY A 789 -25.22 24.56 -43.66
C GLY A 789 -24.49 25.62 -44.51
N SER A 790 -24.82 25.68 -45.79
CA SER A 790 -24.24 26.63 -46.75
C SER A 790 -25.24 27.02 -47.85
N SER A 791 -24.94 28.06 -48.62
CA SER A 791 -25.79 28.56 -49.70
C SER A 791 -24.94 29.04 -50.88
N HIS A 792 -25.44 28.85 -52.10
CA HIS A 792 -24.82 29.42 -53.30
C HIS A 792 -25.46 30.75 -53.70
N SER A 793 -24.70 31.59 -54.41
CA SER A 793 -25.20 32.85 -54.98
C SER A 793 -26.08 32.61 -56.21
N CYS A 794 -26.85 33.63 -56.60
CA CYS A 794 -27.79 33.56 -57.71
C CYS A 794 -27.17 33.14 -59.05
N GLU A 795 -27.78 32.17 -59.71
CA GLU A 795 -27.42 31.74 -61.07
C GLU A 795 -28.46 32.18 -62.08
N VAL A 796 -28.02 32.79 -63.17
CA VAL A 796 -28.92 33.46 -64.11
C VAL A 796 -28.90 32.78 -65.48
N LEU A 797 -30.03 32.76 -66.16
CA LEU A 797 -30.20 32.27 -67.52
C LEU A 797 -31.12 33.21 -68.28
N THR A 798 -30.82 33.48 -69.56
CA THR A 798 -31.69 34.26 -70.43
C THR A 798 -32.56 33.34 -71.28
N VAL A 799 -33.86 33.62 -71.36
CA VAL A 799 -34.77 32.93 -72.30
C VAL A 799 -35.05 33.85 -73.49
N ASN A 800 -34.59 33.45 -74.67
CA ASN A 800 -34.77 34.13 -75.94
C ASN A 800 -36.11 33.76 -76.61
N LYS A 801 -36.60 34.68 -77.43
CA LYS A 801 -37.68 34.43 -78.38
C LYS A 801 -37.21 33.49 -79.50
N LEU A 802 -38.16 32.84 -80.16
CA LEU A 802 -37.98 32.01 -81.34
C LEU A 802 -37.83 32.87 -82.60
N VAL A 803 -37.25 32.29 -83.65
CA VAL A 803 -37.11 32.95 -84.95
C VAL A 803 -38.37 32.76 -85.78
N SER A 804 -38.88 33.85 -86.38
CA SER A 804 -39.98 33.82 -87.35
C SER A 804 -39.49 33.93 -88.80
N ASN A 805 -40.32 33.51 -89.77
CA ASN A 805 -40.08 33.65 -91.20
C ASN A 805 -41.32 34.25 -91.88
N ILE A 806 -41.12 35.25 -92.75
CA ILE A 806 -42.18 35.90 -93.52
C ILE A 806 -42.00 35.65 -95.02
N ARG A 807 -43.11 35.35 -95.71
CA ARG A 807 -43.23 35.26 -97.17
C ARG A 807 -44.47 36.02 -97.62
N THR A 808 -44.42 36.67 -98.78
CA THR A 808 -45.52 37.43 -99.38
C THR A 808 -45.94 36.86 -100.75
N GLU A 809 -47.08 37.30 -101.27
CA GLU A 809 -47.60 36.99 -102.60
C GLU A 809 -48.59 38.09 -103.06
N VAL A 810 -48.33 38.71 -104.22
CA VAL A 810 -49.25 39.67 -104.85
C VAL A 810 -50.36 38.92 -105.60
N HIS A 811 -51.62 39.26 -105.33
CA HIS A 811 -52.78 38.55 -105.85
C HIS A 811 -53.79 39.43 -106.59
N ASP A 812 -54.44 38.82 -107.58
CA ASP A 812 -55.64 39.33 -108.27
C ASP A 812 -56.93 39.09 -107.46
N PRO A 813 -58.12 39.51 -107.94
CA PRO A 813 -59.39 39.27 -107.22
C PRO A 813 -59.76 37.79 -107.05
N ALA A 814 -59.22 36.91 -107.90
CA ALA A 814 -59.41 35.46 -107.82
C ALA A 814 -58.39 34.78 -106.88
N HIS A 815 -57.52 35.56 -106.22
CA HIS A 815 -56.46 35.09 -105.34
C HIS A 815 -55.37 34.29 -106.06
N VAL A 816 -55.18 34.54 -107.36
CA VAL A 816 -54.09 33.99 -108.15
C VAL A 816 -52.84 34.86 -107.95
N ASP A 817 -51.69 34.24 -107.69
CA ASP A 817 -50.40 34.95 -107.57
C ASP A 817 -50.01 35.55 -108.93
N ILE A 818 -49.92 36.87 -108.96
CA ILE A 818 -49.56 37.70 -110.12
C ILE A 818 -48.18 38.35 -109.95
N THR A 819 -47.38 37.91 -108.98
CA THR A 819 -46.02 38.42 -108.80
C THR A 819 -45.21 38.24 -110.08
N GLY A 820 -44.60 39.33 -110.56
CA GLY A 820 -43.84 39.42 -111.80
C GLY A 820 -44.68 39.49 -113.08
N GLN A 821 -46.01 39.61 -112.99
CA GLN A 821 -46.91 39.65 -114.15
C GLN A 821 -47.32 41.09 -114.55
N THR A 822 -47.91 41.21 -115.75
CA THR A 822 -48.48 42.47 -116.28
C THR A 822 -50.00 42.37 -116.32
N VAL A 823 -50.67 43.37 -115.79
CA VAL A 823 -52.14 43.50 -115.76
C VAL A 823 -52.58 44.83 -116.38
N THR A 824 -53.88 45.01 -116.60
CA THR A 824 -54.48 46.26 -117.09
C THR A 824 -54.97 47.12 -115.93
N THR A 825 -55.19 48.42 -116.16
CA THR A 825 -55.62 49.40 -115.14
C THR A 825 -56.97 49.08 -114.47
N ASP A 826 -57.73 48.09 -114.95
CA ASP A 826 -59.01 47.62 -114.42
C ASP A 826 -58.91 46.40 -113.48
N VAL A 827 -57.71 45.89 -113.16
CA VAL A 827 -57.52 44.76 -112.23
C VAL A 827 -57.25 45.25 -110.81
N GLN A 828 -57.99 44.74 -109.81
CA GLN A 828 -57.68 45.02 -108.40
C GLN A 828 -56.54 44.14 -107.88
N ILE A 829 -55.60 44.74 -107.17
CA ILE A 829 -54.42 44.08 -106.61
C ILE A 829 -54.43 44.16 -105.09
N HIS A 830 -54.02 43.08 -104.42
CA HIS A 830 -53.67 43.07 -103.00
C HIS A 830 -52.49 42.12 -102.75
N ASP A 831 -51.68 42.38 -101.75
CA ASP A 831 -50.63 41.48 -101.24
C ASP A 831 -51.08 40.71 -99.99
N THR A 832 -50.54 39.50 -99.80
CA THR A 832 -50.77 38.59 -98.67
C THR A 832 -49.46 38.07 -98.09
N ALA A 833 -49.25 38.23 -96.79
CA ALA A 833 -48.11 37.72 -96.04
C ALA A 833 -48.47 36.49 -95.20
N TYR A 834 -47.55 35.54 -95.15
CA TYR A 834 -47.57 34.35 -94.31
C TYR A 834 -46.39 34.41 -93.34
N VAL A 835 -46.64 34.35 -92.04
CA VAL A 835 -45.62 34.34 -90.99
C VAL A 835 -45.62 32.99 -90.29
N THR A 836 -44.47 32.34 -90.28
CA THR A 836 -44.27 30.99 -89.72
C THR A 836 -43.13 30.96 -88.71
N GLY A 837 -43.12 29.94 -87.85
CA GLY A 837 -42.08 29.72 -86.85
C GLY A 837 -42.09 28.29 -86.34
N ALA A 838 -41.03 27.87 -85.64
CA ALA A 838 -40.84 26.48 -85.18
C ALA A 838 -41.76 26.05 -84.00
N GLY A 839 -42.56 26.97 -83.46
CA GLY A 839 -43.43 26.77 -82.30
C GLY A 839 -44.90 27.10 -82.57
N ALA A 840 -45.55 27.79 -81.64
CA ALA A 840 -46.94 28.23 -81.79
C ALA A 840 -47.12 29.14 -83.02
N THR A 841 -48.35 29.24 -83.54
CA THR A 841 -48.64 30.16 -84.65
C THR A 841 -48.24 31.60 -84.27
N PRO A 842 -47.38 32.29 -85.05
CA PRO A 842 -47.01 33.68 -84.79
C PRO A 842 -48.24 34.59 -84.73
N THR A 843 -48.23 35.53 -83.78
CA THR A 843 -49.29 36.52 -83.54
C THR A 843 -48.74 37.93 -83.78
N GLY A 844 -49.56 38.99 -83.71
CA GLY A 844 -49.05 40.35 -83.93
C GLY A 844 -49.27 40.84 -85.36
N THR A 845 -48.41 41.73 -85.87
CA THR A 845 -48.69 42.53 -87.07
C THR A 845 -47.64 42.40 -88.15
N VAL A 846 -48.08 42.39 -89.41
CA VAL A 846 -47.27 42.53 -90.61
C VAL A 846 -47.47 43.92 -91.21
N THR A 847 -46.37 44.63 -91.42
CA THR A 847 -46.30 45.91 -92.13
C THR A 847 -46.04 45.66 -93.61
N PHE A 848 -46.97 46.02 -94.47
CA PHE A 848 -46.83 46.00 -95.93
C PHE A 848 -46.48 47.39 -96.45
N VAL A 849 -45.60 47.45 -97.45
CA VAL A 849 -45.18 48.68 -98.13
C VAL A 849 -45.32 48.48 -99.64
N LEU A 850 -46.00 49.42 -100.30
CA LEU A 850 -46.17 49.48 -101.75
C LEU A 850 -45.27 50.57 -102.32
N PHE A 851 -44.52 50.25 -103.37
CA PHE A 851 -43.61 51.14 -104.08
C PHE A 851 -44.04 51.33 -105.53
N ASP A 852 -43.67 52.48 -106.11
CA ASP A 852 -43.91 52.86 -107.52
C ASP A 852 -42.76 52.44 -108.47
N ASN A 853 -42.08 51.34 -108.14
CA ASN A 853 -41.06 50.72 -109.00
C ASN A 853 -41.02 49.20 -108.78
N LEU A 854 -40.19 48.47 -109.54
CA LEU A 854 -40.09 47.01 -109.46
C LEU A 854 -39.11 46.48 -108.38
N THR A 855 -38.46 47.35 -107.61
CA THR A 855 -37.30 46.98 -106.77
C THR A 855 -37.49 47.27 -105.28
N CYS A 856 -38.68 47.70 -104.86
CA CYS A 856 -39.03 47.99 -103.46
C CYS A 856 -38.12 49.01 -102.78
N ASP A 857 -37.54 49.91 -103.56
CA ASP A 857 -36.70 51.02 -103.15
C ASP A 857 -37.15 52.36 -103.78
N GLY A 858 -38.28 52.35 -104.48
CA GLY A 858 -38.91 53.51 -105.10
C GLY A 858 -39.58 54.43 -104.10
N ASN A 859 -40.45 55.32 -104.58
CA ASN A 859 -41.24 56.13 -103.69
C ASN A 859 -42.26 55.25 -102.98
N LEU A 860 -42.34 55.42 -101.65
CA LEU A 860 -43.38 54.80 -100.84
C LEU A 860 -44.74 55.37 -101.26
N VAL A 861 -45.59 54.51 -101.81
CA VAL A 861 -46.96 54.87 -102.19
C VAL A 861 -47.91 54.68 -101.03
N SER A 862 -47.79 53.55 -100.33
CA SER A 862 -48.59 53.28 -99.15
C SER A 862 -47.89 52.33 -98.20
N GLN A 863 -48.21 52.45 -96.91
CA GLN A 863 -47.78 51.52 -95.88
C GLN A 863 -48.99 51.17 -95.00
N VAL A 864 -49.18 49.88 -94.72
CA VAL A 864 -50.29 49.40 -93.89
C VAL A 864 -49.85 48.29 -92.95
N ASP A 865 -50.25 48.40 -91.69
CA ASP A 865 -50.06 47.34 -90.70
C ASP A 865 -51.33 46.49 -90.64
N VAL A 866 -51.16 45.17 -90.76
CA VAL A 866 -52.25 44.19 -90.75
C VAL A 866 -51.94 43.12 -89.71
N ALA A 867 -52.89 42.87 -88.81
CA ALA A 867 -52.75 41.80 -87.83
C ALA A 867 -52.78 40.42 -88.51
N LEU A 868 -51.94 39.51 -88.04
CA LEU A 868 -51.99 38.10 -88.39
C LEU A 868 -53.30 37.48 -87.89
N ASP A 869 -53.92 36.65 -88.73
CA ASP A 869 -55.06 35.83 -88.34
C ASP A 869 -54.62 34.57 -87.56
N GLY A 870 -55.58 33.72 -87.18
CA GLY A 870 -55.30 32.48 -86.44
C GLY A 870 -54.46 31.44 -87.20
N GLY A 871 -54.20 31.67 -88.50
CA GLY A 871 -53.32 30.87 -89.34
C GLY A 871 -51.94 31.50 -89.59
N GLY A 872 -51.65 32.67 -89.02
CA GLY A 872 -50.40 33.39 -89.30
C GLY A 872 -50.42 34.08 -90.66
N VAL A 873 -51.58 34.52 -91.14
CA VAL A 873 -51.74 35.19 -92.44
C VAL A 873 -52.22 36.63 -92.26
N ALA A 874 -51.66 37.57 -93.02
CA ALA A 874 -52.07 38.97 -93.08
C ALA A 874 -52.29 39.37 -94.54
N LYS A 875 -53.32 40.17 -94.83
CA LYS A 875 -53.67 40.57 -96.20
C LYS A 875 -53.98 42.05 -96.30
N THR A 876 -53.40 42.72 -97.30
CA THR A 876 -53.67 44.13 -97.61
C THR A 876 -55.07 44.33 -98.22
N PRO A 877 -55.68 45.52 -98.09
CA PRO A 877 -56.87 45.88 -98.86
C PRO A 877 -56.59 45.91 -100.36
N SER A 878 -57.54 45.44 -101.18
CA SER A 878 -57.44 45.51 -102.65
C SER A 878 -57.59 46.95 -103.17
N PHE A 879 -56.82 47.32 -104.19
CA PHE A 879 -56.89 48.63 -104.85
C PHE A 879 -56.66 48.53 -106.37
N PHE A 880 -57.00 49.59 -107.12
CA PHE A 880 -56.71 49.72 -108.54
C PHE A 880 -55.43 50.55 -108.74
N PRO A 881 -54.30 49.94 -109.11
CA PRO A 881 -53.07 50.68 -109.41
C PRO A 881 -53.20 51.45 -110.74
N GLY A 882 -52.63 52.65 -110.80
CA GLY A 882 -52.45 53.37 -112.06
C GLY A 882 -51.44 52.67 -112.97
N ALA A 883 -51.40 53.05 -114.27
CA ALA A 883 -50.40 52.53 -115.19
C ALA A 883 -48.99 52.83 -114.67
N GLY A 884 -48.12 51.83 -114.65
CA GLY A 884 -46.79 51.94 -114.05
C GLY A 884 -46.20 50.62 -113.56
N GLU A 885 -45.02 50.75 -112.98
CA GLU A 885 -44.29 49.68 -112.31
C GLU A 885 -44.56 49.75 -110.80
N TRP A 886 -44.85 48.63 -110.18
CA TRP A 886 -45.24 48.56 -108.78
C TRP A 886 -44.52 47.43 -108.07
N SER A 887 -44.34 47.52 -106.75
CA SER A 887 -43.88 46.38 -105.97
C SER A 887 -44.33 46.42 -104.51
N TYR A 888 -44.51 45.23 -103.92
CA TYR A 888 -44.78 45.06 -102.49
C TYR A 888 -43.56 44.53 -101.73
N SER A 889 -43.45 44.94 -100.46
CA SER A 889 -42.57 44.33 -99.47
C SER A 889 -43.27 44.32 -98.11
N ALA A 890 -43.11 43.24 -97.33
CA ALA A 890 -43.71 43.17 -96.01
C ALA A 890 -42.72 42.75 -94.91
N SER A 891 -42.95 43.21 -93.68
CA SER A 891 -42.16 42.84 -92.50
C SER A 891 -43.06 42.54 -91.31
N TYR A 892 -42.73 41.51 -90.54
CA TYR A 892 -43.41 41.09 -89.33
C TYR A 892 -42.75 41.70 -88.10
N GLY A 893 -43.56 42.31 -87.21
CA GLY A 893 -43.10 43.05 -86.04
C GLY A 893 -42.69 42.22 -84.81
N GLY A 894 -42.79 40.88 -84.86
CA GLY A 894 -42.54 40.01 -83.71
C GLY A 894 -43.73 39.92 -82.73
N ASP A 895 -43.65 39.00 -81.78
CA ASP A 895 -44.58 38.85 -80.65
C ASP A 895 -43.85 38.37 -79.38
N ASP A 896 -44.55 38.00 -78.31
CA ASP A 896 -43.94 37.54 -77.06
C ASP A 896 -43.12 36.24 -77.21
N ILE A 897 -43.37 35.47 -78.27
CA ILE A 897 -42.73 34.19 -78.55
C ILE A 897 -41.66 34.34 -79.63
N TYR A 898 -41.83 35.23 -80.60
CA TYR A 898 -41.02 35.33 -81.81
C TYR A 898 -40.39 36.70 -82.01
N ASP A 899 -39.16 36.71 -82.50
CA ASP A 899 -38.51 37.91 -82.99
C ASP A 899 -39.16 38.43 -84.30
N PRO A 900 -39.03 39.73 -84.60
CA PRO A 900 -39.44 40.31 -85.88
C PRO A 900 -38.75 39.64 -87.08
N SER A 901 -39.40 39.58 -88.24
CA SER A 901 -38.79 39.08 -89.49
C SER A 901 -39.16 39.91 -90.71
N GLY A 902 -38.29 39.95 -91.71
CA GLY A 902 -38.45 40.76 -92.93
C GLY A 902 -37.46 41.93 -93.02
N PRO A 903 -37.53 42.74 -94.10
CA PRO A 903 -38.53 42.69 -95.16
C PRO A 903 -38.47 41.39 -95.99
N ALA A 904 -39.63 40.89 -96.40
CA ALA A 904 -39.78 39.82 -97.37
C ALA A 904 -39.20 40.26 -98.73
N ALA A 905 -38.92 39.28 -99.60
CA ALA A 905 -38.42 39.56 -100.94
C ALA A 905 -39.36 40.52 -101.69
N CYS A 906 -38.79 41.36 -102.55
CA CYS A 906 -39.56 42.33 -103.32
C CYS A 906 -40.46 41.66 -104.36
N GLU A 907 -41.70 42.13 -104.47
CA GLU A 907 -42.73 41.50 -105.31
C GLU A 907 -43.23 42.45 -106.39
N PRO A 908 -42.59 42.48 -107.57
CA PRO A 908 -42.92 43.41 -108.64
C PRO A 908 -44.19 43.03 -109.42
N PHE A 909 -44.90 44.01 -109.97
CA PHE A 909 -45.96 43.84 -110.97
C PHE A 909 -46.10 45.10 -111.87
N THR A 910 -46.69 44.98 -113.06
CA THR A 910 -46.79 46.07 -114.06
C THR A 910 -48.22 46.31 -114.53
N VAL A 911 -48.58 47.57 -114.85
CA VAL A 911 -49.95 48.00 -115.24
C VAL A 911 -49.96 48.89 -116.51
N ILE A 912 -50.86 48.69 -117.51
CA ILE A 912 -50.92 49.38 -118.84
C ILE A 912 -52.31 49.99 -119.26
N GLU A 913 -52.37 50.93 -120.26
CA GLU A 913 -53.57 51.70 -120.80
C GLU A 913 -54.22 51.16 -122.13
N ILE A 914 -55.36 51.72 -122.59
CA ILE A 914 -56.18 51.39 -123.82
C ILE A 914 -56.38 52.62 -124.78
N GLY A 915 -56.59 52.46 -126.11
CA GLY A 915 -56.71 53.56 -127.13
C GLY A 915 -58.15 53.98 -127.58
N GLU A 916 -58.36 55.17 -128.21
CA GLU A 916 -59.68 55.89 -128.27
C GLU A 916 -60.19 56.52 -129.63
N GLU A 917 -59.59 56.37 -130.82
CA GLU A 917 -60.01 57.07 -132.07
C GLU A 917 -60.50 56.14 -133.21
N GLY A 918 -61.27 56.65 -134.19
CA GLY A 918 -61.68 55.86 -135.36
C GLY A 918 -62.45 56.64 -136.45
N CYS A 919 -62.00 56.49 -137.70
CA CYS A 919 -62.61 57.08 -138.89
C CYS A 919 -63.61 56.15 -139.58
N THR A 920 -64.78 56.72 -139.88
CA THR A 920 -65.92 55.96 -140.42
C THR A 920 -65.64 55.43 -141.83
N PRO A 921 -66.34 54.37 -142.27
CA PRO A 921 -66.27 53.91 -143.67
C PRO A 921 -66.58 55.01 -144.68
N GLY A 922 -67.52 55.90 -144.34
CA GLY A 922 -67.88 57.06 -145.17
C GLY A 922 -66.77 58.09 -145.28
N PHE A 923 -65.95 58.27 -144.24
CA PHE A 923 -64.76 59.13 -144.31
C PHE A 923 -63.76 58.54 -145.31
N TRP A 924 -63.33 57.29 -145.10
CA TRP A 924 -62.30 56.65 -145.92
C TRP A 924 -62.67 56.56 -147.39
N LYS A 925 -63.97 56.38 -147.69
CA LYS A 925 -64.49 56.38 -149.06
C LYS A 925 -64.32 57.73 -149.76
N ASN A 926 -64.57 58.83 -149.06
CA ASN A 926 -64.53 60.18 -149.64
C ASN A 926 -63.14 60.84 -149.51
N SER A 927 -62.24 60.24 -148.71
CA SER A 927 -60.92 60.73 -148.35
C SER A 927 -59.80 59.79 -148.79
N VAL A 928 -59.84 59.38 -150.05
CA VAL A 928 -58.88 58.44 -150.67
C VAL A 928 -57.43 58.93 -150.64
N GLY A 929 -57.20 60.24 -150.62
CA GLY A 929 -55.86 60.83 -150.44
C GLY A 929 -55.27 60.54 -149.06
N SER A 930 -56.09 60.29 -148.03
CA SER A 930 -55.64 59.99 -146.66
C SER A 930 -55.11 58.56 -146.47
N TRP A 931 -55.16 57.70 -147.49
CA TRP A 931 -54.70 56.31 -147.35
C TRP A 931 -53.18 56.19 -147.39
N VAL A 932 -52.48 57.24 -147.83
CA VAL A 932 -51.03 57.26 -148.08
C VAL A 932 -50.17 57.06 -146.83
N ASP A 933 -50.70 57.36 -145.64
CA ASP A 933 -49.98 57.31 -144.35
C ASP A 933 -50.34 56.07 -143.51
N THR A 934 -50.76 55.00 -144.18
CA THR A 934 -50.99 53.68 -143.58
C THR A 934 -49.71 52.84 -143.56
N ASN A 935 -49.50 52.08 -142.48
CA ASN A 935 -48.41 51.12 -142.33
C ASN A 935 -48.92 49.81 -141.68
N PRO A 936 -48.92 48.67 -142.41
CA PRO A 936 -48.55 48.50 -143.82
C PRO A 936 -49.42 49.33 -144.79
N LEU A 937 -48.83 49.71 -145.92
CA LEU A 937 -49.48 50.58 -146.92
C LEU A 937 -50.70 49.89 -147.53
N VAL A 938 -51.88 50.50 -147.37
CA VAL A 938 -53.16 50.05 -147.92
C VAL A 938 -53.53 50.93 -149.12
N GLN A 939 -53.75 50.34 -150.29
CA GLN A 939 -54.08 51.10 -151.51
C GLN A 939 -55.58 51.00 -151.85
N PRO A 940 -56.23 52.07 -152.35
CA PRO A 940 -57.63 52.00 -152.79
C PRO A 940 -57.91 50.94 -153.85
N THR A 941 -56.90 50.60 -154.68
CA THR A 941 -56.98 49.56 -155.72
C THR A 941 -56.66 48.15 -155.22
N ASP A 942 -56.27 47.97 -153.97
CA ASP A 942 -56.04 46.64 -153.42
C ASP A 942 -57.33 45.84 -153.49
N LEU A 943 -57.25 44.57 -153.89
CA LEU A 943 -58.40 43.69 -153.87
C LEU A 943 -58.77 43.37 -152.42
N VAL A 944 -60.06 43.16 -152.15
CA VAL A 944 -60.51 42.69 -150.83
C VAL A 944 -59.76 41.42 -150.40
N THR A 945 -59.47 40.54 -151.36
CA THR A 945 -58.73 39.28 -151.14
C THR A 945 -57.24 39.46 -150.82
N ALA A 946 -56.68 40.67 -150.94
CA ALA A 946 -55.31 40.96 -150.51
C ALA A 946 -55.18 41.09 -148.98
N TRP A 947 -56.27 41.45 -148.30
CA TRP A 947 -56.27 41.72 -146.85
C TRP A 947 -57.16 40.77 -146.05
N PHE A 948 -58.24 40.29 -146.67
CA PHE A 948 -59.20 39.40 -146.02
C PHE A 948 -59.39 38.11 -146.80
N ASN A 949 -59.36 36.99 -146.10
CA ASN A 949 -59.56 35.65 -146.64
C ASN A 949 -61.05 35.37 -146.85
N LEU A 950 -61.54 35.59 -148.08
CA LEU A 950 -62.94 35.32 -148.41
C LEU A 950 -63.20 33.82 -148.63
N PRO A 951 -64.20 33.21 -147.97
CA PRO A 951 -64.47 31.79 -148.11
C PRO A 951 -65.09 31.44 -149.49
N ASN A 952 -64.66 30.32 -150.07
CA ASN A 952 -65.18 29.83 -151.36
C ASN A 952 -66.72 29.69 -151.36
N GLY A 953 -67.35 30.16 -152.43
CA GLY A 953 -68.79 30.19 -152.59
C GLY A 953 -69.30 31.59 -152.89
N VAL A 954 -70.57 31.87 -152.54
CA VAL A 954 -71.28 33.11 -152.91
C VAL A 954 -70.53 34.38 -152.49
N ILE A 955 -69.81 34.39 -151.36
CA ILE A 955 -69.04 35.58 -150.91
C ILE A 955 -67.86 35.85 -151.85
N ASN A 956 -66.92 34.90 -151.97
CA ASN A 956 -65.73 35.10 -152.80
C ASN A 956 -66.06 35.26 -154.30
N ASN A 957 -67.07 34.52 -154.80
CA ASN A 957 -67.47 34.60 -156.21
C ASN A 957 -68.04 35.96 -156.63
N ASN A 958 -68.51 36.77 -155.67
CA ASN A 958 -69.12 38.07 -155.96
C ASN A 958 -68.27 39.26 -155.47
N LEU A 959 -67.53 39.13 -154.37
CA LEU A 959 -66.79 40.25 -153.76
C LEU A 959 -65.26 40.12 -153.89
N GLY A 960 -64.73 38.96 -154.28
CA GLY A 960 -63.30 38.71 -154.24
C GLY A 960 -62.49 39.44 -155.31
N GLY A 961 -63.16 39.89 -156.38
CA GLY A 961 -62.58 40.68 -157.47
C GLY A 961 -62.75 42.19 -157.31
N ASP A 962 -63.44 42.63 -156.26
CA ASP A 962 -63.68 44.04 -155.97
C ASP A 962 -62.50 44.64 -155.20
N THR A 963 -62.31 45.96 -155.33
CA THR A 963 -61.27 46.69 -154.61
C THR A 963 -61.70 47.07 -153.19
N LEU A 964 -60.76 47.44 -152.31
CA LEU A 964 -61.08 47.97 -150.98
C LEU A 964 -61.91 49.24 -151.07
N LEU A 965 -61.71 50.06 -152.10
CA LEU A 965 -62.55 51.23 -152.35
C LEU A 965 -63.99 50.83 -152.73
N ASP A 966 -64.16 49.78 -153.54
CA ASP A 966 -65.48 49.22 -153.84
C ASP A 966 -66.14 48.67 -152.56
N ALA A 967 -65.35 48.06 -151.67
CA ALA A 967 -65.85 47.48 -150.42
C ALA A 967 -66.38 48.52 -149.43
N LEU A 968 -65.80 49.71 -149.41
CA LEU A 968 -66.34 50.83 -148.64
C LEU A 968 -67.71 51.30 -149.16
N ASP A 969 -68.04 50.98 -150.41
CA ASP A 969 -69.28 51.39 -151.07
C ASP A 969 -70.37 50.31 -151.10
N TYR A 970 -70.14 49.17 -150.45
CA TYR A 970 -71.12 48.09 -150.43
C TYR A 970 -72.44 48.50 -149.75
N GLY A 971 -73.55 48.11 -150.40
CA GLY A 971 -74.91 48.42 -149.95
C GLY A 971 -75.45 47.51 -148.85
N GLY A 972 -74.90 46.29 -148.73
CA GLY A 972 -75.38 45.26 -147.81
C GLY A 972 -76.67 44.58 -148.27
N GLY A 973 -77.19 43.69 -147.43
CA GLY A 973 -78.42 42.94 -147.72
C GLY A 973 -78.82 41.97 -146.61
N ASP A 974 -79.97 41.32 -146.79
CA ASP A 974 -80.57 40.38 -145.81
C ASP A 974 -80.03 38.94 -145.91
N ASN A 975 -79.28 38.63 -146.97
CA ASN A 975 -78.67 37.33 -147.20
C ASN A 975 -77.19 37.29 -146.77
N LEU A 976 -76.55 36.10 -146.81
CA LEU A 976 -75.17 35.94 -146.35
C LEU A 976 -74.16 36.84 -147.10
N LEU A 977 -74.36 37.06 -148.40
CA LEU A 977 -73.54 37.99 -149.17
C LEU A 977 -73.67 39.41 -148.63
N GLY A 978 -74.90 39.85 -148.36
CA GLY A 978 -75.19 41.15 -147.78
C GLY A 978 -74.65 41.35 -146.36
N ALA A 979 -74.46 40.29 -145.56
CA ALA A 979 -73.77 40.39 -144.27
C ALA A 979 -72.25 40.54 -144.42
N ALA A 980 -71.66 39.80 -145.37
CA ALA A 980 -70.25 39.93 -145.69
C ALA A 980 -69.93 41.32 -146.24
N GLU A 981 -70.81 41.89 -147.07
CA GLU A 981 -70.74 43.28 -147.54
C GLU A 981 -70.72 44.29 -146.39
N ILE A 982 -71.57 44.11 -145.37
CA ILE A 982 -71.61 44.99 -144.19
C ILE A 982 -70.31 44.88 -143.37
N LEU A 983 -69.87 43.65 -143.08
CA LEU A 983 -68.63 43.43 -142.33
C LEU A 983 -67.42 43.98 -143.08
N LEU A 984 -67.30 43.71 -144.38
CA LEU A 984 -66.16 44.17 -145.16
C LEU A 984 -66.13 45.70 -145.26
N ARG A 985 -67.28 46.37 -145.34
CA ARG A 985 -67.34 47.83 -145.30
C ARG A 985 -66.79 48.40 -143.98
N ALA A 986 -67.17 47.83 -142.84
CA ALA A 986 -66.63 48.22 -141.54
C ALA A 986 -65.15 47.81 -141.39
N ALA A 987 -64.80 46.60 -141.80
CA ALA A 987 -63.46 46.04 -141.69
C ALA A 987 -62.42 46.83 -142.49
N VAL A 988 -62.76 47.31 -143.69
CA VAL A 988 -61.83 48.16 -144.46
C VAL A 988 -61.57 49.47 -143.74
N ALA A 989 -62.60 50.09 -143.16
CA ALA A 989 -62.41 51.29 -142.35
C ALA A 989 -61.57 51.03 -141.10
N SER A 990 -61.81 49.93 -140.39
CA SER A 990 -61.02 49.53 -139.20
C SER A 990 -59.59 49.20 -139.56
N LEU A 991 -59.36 48.54 -140.69
CA LEU A 991 -58.02 48.27 -141.19
C LEU A 991 -57.27 49.58 -141.47
N LEU A 992 -57.93 50.54 -142.11
CA LEU A 992 -57.33 51.85 -142.37
C LEU A 992 -57.07 52.61 -141.07
N ASN A 993 -58.02 52.64 -140.14
CA ASN A 993 -57.83 53.25 -138.82
C ASN A 993 -56.63 52.63 -138.09
N ALA A 994 -56.58 51.30 -138.03
CA ALA A 994 -55.56 50.55 -137.30
C ALA A 994 -54.17 50.58 -137.96
N THR A 995 -54.09 50.97 -139.23
CA THR A 995 -52.82 51.11 -139.95
C THR A 995 -52.39 52.56 -140.10
N HIS A 996 -53.28 53.53 -139.87
CA HIS A 996 -52.97 54.93 -140.07
C HIS A 996 -52.28 55.52 -138.85
N SER A 997 -51.07 56.05 -139.04
CA SER A 997 -50.25 56.60 -137.95
C SER A 997 -50.87 57.79 -137.20
N GLY A 998 -51.88 58.42 -137.81
CA GLY A 998 -52.67 59.52 -137.23
C GLY A 998 -54.05 59.11 -136.71
N VAL A 999 -54.29 57.82 -136.41
CA VAL A 999 -55.53 57.35 -135.77
C VAL A 999 -55.18 56.38 -134.65
N ASP A 1000 -55.51 56.73 -133.40
CA ASP A 1000 -55.29 55.86 -132.22
C ASP A 1000 -56.40 54.81 -132.06
N PHE A 1001 -56.45 53.86 -133.00
CA PHE A 1001 -57.54 52.86 -133.06
C PHE A 1001 -57.47 51.83 -131.91
N PRO A 1002 -58.59 51.45 -131.27
CA PRO A 1002 -58.59 50.50 -130.14
C PRO A 1002 -58.08 49.09 -130.50
N TRP A 1003 -57.96 48.78 -131.79
CA TRP A 1003 -57.44 47.51 -132.29
C TRP A 1003 -56.17 47.74 -133.09
N THR A 1004 -55.22 46.82 -132.96
CA THR A 1004 -54.13 46.71 -133.94
C THR A 1004 -54.66 46.16 -135.26
N TYR A 1005 -54.03 46.50 -136.39
CA TYR A 1005 -54.50 46.03 -137.70
C TYR A 1005 -54.52 44.50 -137.80
N GLN A 1006 -53.60 43.82 -137.09
CA GLN A 1006 -53.55 42.36 -137.05
C GLN A 1006 -54.76 41.77 -136.32
N GLN A 1007 -55.19 42.37 -135.21
CA GLN A 1007 -56.40 41.94 -134.50
C GLN A 1007 -57.65 42.12 -135.38
N VAL A 1008 -57.74 43.21 -136.16
CA VAL A 1008 -58.84 43.43 -137.12
C VAL A 1008 -58.86 42.35 -138.20
N VAL A 1009 -57.71 42.09 -138.85
CA VAL A 1009 -57.60 41.07 -139.89
C VAL A 1009 -57.95 39.67 -139.36
N ASP A 1010 -57.43 39.30 -138.20
CA ASP A 1010 -57.66 37.98 -137.61
C ASP A 1010 -59.13 37.79 -137.22
N ALA A 1011 -59.75 38.81 -136.62
CA ALA A 1011 -61.16 38.76 -136.26
C ALA A 1011 -62.07 38.67 -137.50
N VAL A 1012 -61.81 39.48 -138.53
CA VAL A 1012 -62.61 39.49 -139.76
C VAL A 1012 -62.49 38.18 -140.52
N ASN A 1013 -61.27 37.64 -140.64
CA ASN A 1013 -61.04 36.34 -141.26
C ASN A 1013 -61.75 35.21 -140.49
N ALA A 1014 -61.68 35.22 -139.15
CA ALA A 1014 -62.38 34.25 -138.32
C ALA A 1014 -63.90 34.35 -138.50
N ALA A 1015 -64.46 35.56 -138.51
CA ALA A 1015 -65.89 35.78 -138.68
C ALA A 1015 -66.39 35.34 -140.07
N LEU A 1016 -65.72 35.74 -141.15
CA LEU A 1016 -66.11 35.35 -142.52
C LEU A 1016 -66.02 33.84 -142.73
N ALA A 1017 -65.01 33.18 -142.16
CA ALA A 1017 -64.85 31.73 -142.26
C ALA A 1017 -66.05 30.94 -141.70
N THR A 1018 -66.77 31.49 -140.72
CA THR A 1018 -67.95 30.83 -140.14
C THR A 1018 -69.10 30.67 -141.14
N LYS A 1019 -69.20 31.57 -142.14
CA LYS A 1019 -70.39 31.73 -143.00
C LYS A 1019 -71.69 31.93 -142.21
N ASP A 1020 -71.59 32.32 -140.94
CA ASP A 1020 -72.72 32.56 -140.06
C ASP A 1020 -73.08 34.06 -140.03
N ARG A 1021 -74.32 34.36 -140.36
CA ARG A 1021 -74.78 35.74 -140.48
C ARG A 1021 -74.75 36.49 -139.14
N ALA A 1022 -75.03 35.83 -138.02
CA ALA A 1022 -75.07 36.51 -136.72
C ALA A 1022 -73.65 36.88 -136.24
N THR A 1023 -72.72 35.94 -136.36
CA THR A 1023 -71.30 36.18 -136.03
C THR A 1023 -70.69 37.27 -136.90
N ILE A 1024 -70.96 37.25 -138.21
CA ILE A 1024 -70.47 38.26 -139.15
C ILE A 1024 -71.04 39.64 -138.82
N LEU A 1025 -72.33 39.74 -138.50
CA LEU A 1025 -72.97 41.01 -138.17
C LEU A 1025 -72.58 41.53 -136.78
N ALA A 1026 -72.31 40.65 -135.81
CA ALA A 1026 -71.84 41.05 -134.47
C ALA A 1026 -70.47 41.74 -134.58
N LEU A 1027 -69.51 41.09 -135.22
CA LEU A 1027 -68.20 41.71 -135.44
C LEU A 1027 -68.31 42.97 -136.30
N ALA A 1028 -69.20 42.99 -137.31
CA ALA A 1028 -69.41 44.19 -138.10
C ALA A 1028 -69.92 45.35 -137.23
N SER A 1029 -70.77 45.08 -136.24
CA SER A 1029 -71.28 46.08 -135.31
C SER A 1029 -70.20 46.60 -134.37
N ASP A 1030 -69.33 45.72 -133.87
CA ASP A 1030 -68.23 46.10 -132.97
C ASP A 1030 -67.21 46.97 -133.71
N LEU A 1031 -66.77 46.52 -134.89
CA LEU A 1031 -65.86 47.30 -135.73
C LEU A 1031 -66.49 48.60 -136.21
N ASP A 1032 -67.79 48.61 -136.52
CA ASP A 1032 -68.48 49.85 -136.86
C ASP A 1032 -68.52 50.81 -135.65
N ALA A 1033 -68.75 50.31 -134.43
CA ALA A 1033 -68.71 51.15 -133.23
C ALA A 1033 -67.33 51.79 -133.04
N ASP A 1034 -66.26 51.01 -133.18
CA ASP A 1034 -64.89 51.50 -133.05
C ASP A 1034 -64.53 52.48 -134.18
N ASN A 1035 -64.99 52.22 -135.41
CA ASN A 1035 -64.81 53.16 -136.53
C ASN A 1035 -65.59 54.47 -136.38
N ASN A 1036 -66.49 54.57 -135.40
CA ASN A 1036 -67.29 55.75 -135.13
C ASN A 1036 -66.82 56.50 -133.87
N LEU A 1037 -65.64 56.18 -133.31
CA LEU A 1037 -65.08 56.85 -132.14
C LEU A 1037 -64.69 58.32 -132.38
N GLY A 1038 -64.56 58.72 -133.65
CA GLY A 1038 -64.26 60.09 -134.04
C GLY A 1038 -62.91 60.17 -134.73
N CYS A 1039 -62.84 60.99 -135.77
CA CYS A 1039 -61.68 61.05 -136.66
C CYS A 1039 -61.22 62.49 -136.87
N GLU A 1040 -59.98 62.76 -136.50
CA GLU A 1040 -59.37 64.08 -136.65
C GLU A 1040 -58.61 64.26 -137.97
N LEU A 1041 -58.58 63.22 -138.84
CA LEU A 1041 -57.91 63.31 -140.13
C LEU A 1041 -58.64 64.27 -141.09
N PRO A 1042 -57.90 65.15 -141.81
CA PRO A 1042 -58.49 66.05 -142.80
C PRO A 1042 -58.95 65.27 -144.03
N ASN A 1043 -60.10 65.68 -144.60
CA ASN A 1043 -60.65 65.05 -145.80
C ASN A 1043 -59.84 65.45 -147.05
N ASP A 1044 -59.21 64.48 -147.71
CA ASP A 1044 -58.43 64.64 -148.94
C ASP A 1044 -58.99 63.76 -150.06
N SER A 1045 -59.65 64.41 -151.03
CA SER A 1045 -60.22 63.76 -152.20
C SER A 1045 -59.33 63.85 -153.44
N SER A 1046 -58.05 64.25 -153.31
CA SER A 1046 -57.13 64.29 -154.44
C SER A 1046 -56.77 62.87 -154.89
N PHE A 1047 -56.89 62.61 -156.19
CA PHE A 1047 -56.54 61.34 -156.84
C PHE A 1047 -55.46 61.58 -157.89
#